data_AF-A0A1F7WLU9-F1
#
_entry.id   AF-A0A1F7WLU9-F1
#
_cell.length_a   1.000
_cell.length_b   1.000
_cell.length_c   1.000
_cell.angle_alpha   90.00
_cell.angle_beta   90.00
_cell.angle_gamma   90.00
#
_symmetry.space_group_name_H-M   'P 1'
#
loop_
_entity.id
_entity.type
_entity.pdbx_description
1 polymer ?
#
loop_
_entity_poly.entity_id
_entity_poly.type
_entity_poly.pdbx_seq_one_letter_code
_entity_poly.pdbx_strand_id
1 'polypeptide(L)'
;MKNNIKAFMPGLVLITAAAALWLFCGRAFAAPGSVRDIGQNFFAASAAAYEASASAEIRLVRAVIDGLAVASGLPEPLERLEKLSGLSNMSAAGRPAGNIDLAIASEFLEFIRASFRNSGAFEFKVRVIGERAAVYLRRSGASGGFKAGRFLPALYITKISGRWILDADYIFKLLKNQTGDLYLDAETFILAEQLWFLSQYEKFSGFKYIFNGDFVSGLSPASSGGRDVHDYIENALKGEAMHFYMCLSDFKAGRYKQAYSHISACRSMSPGNFIVETVFNMILSQRKFARLIDENFAAACGADPYNYLALMVIGEFYNVRMRYDRSVLAFEAASGLNAFLTPHYHIVYANTLEKLRNYIAAGDELAKCSVYSRDFYYTGYLAGKKYIEGGAGKKAAEEFEKVIDSLNFAETKREVAYWLMNYHAGSGNSQKFYRYRRAYFKSFFNSPTFIGVLILFWFFYMMRKTAARFIIIPTLRFLSRIYKKEGLFNKTFNAYCNFGDCEAGVKYYAEYIRSLDRSREPGAFERSSVKLGVFLLSVYRPEDAKKVFCELLSFRPDCGDALLGLGIAEYDLKNIDIALEYFMGAIEVIPENHMPYYYAGICSVLMGSKKEGIELIMISYKIDNSCESALNLCESYFLSNNMIGELVSFYDDMLVVGELTENYIQHYLKLNVSRMDATRVGKMLEKANGASITKPETYLELAVAGRELNMFSEAAATILKSMLISGGYGWLSGSGSLAFLEFAAFNLPRYRHSLLFNLQLLELGITYRRMGDNARADRAFRRIIKNSPDYAYAHFLMNDFDRSVELMAGELSESNYPWNNASIVEAIYHCLKETKNKQRLDRYREWGLHYARSISDEFGIFSYKYLKYIPKNLFLNIINGNDPDRK
;
A
#
# COMPACT_ATOMS: atom_id res chain seq x y z
N MET A 1 35.01 -32.63 3.79
CA MET A 1 33.77 -32.53 3.00
C MET A 1 33.79 -31.31 2.07
N LYS A 2 34.68 -31.28 1.06
CA LYS A 2 34.70 -30.20 0.05
C LYS A 2 34.81 -30.71 -1.41
N ASN A 3 34.77 -32.03 -1.64
CA ASN A 3 34.98 -32.62 -2.97
C ASN A 3 33.78 -33.36 -3.59
N ASN A 4 32.61 -33.46 -2.93
CA ASN A 4 31.47 -34.21 -3.50
C ASN A 4 30.35 -33.35 -4.13
N ILE A 5 30.55 -32.03 -4.31
CA ILE A 5 29.54 -31.16 -4.97
C ILE A 5 29.85 -30.91 -6.45
N LYS A 6 31.04 -31.30 -6.96
CA LYS A 6 31.43 -31.08 -8.37
C LYS A 6 31.05 -32.18 -9.36
N ALA A 7 30.45 -33.29 -8.90
CA ALA A 7 30.06 -34.39 -9.80
C ALA A 7 28.55 -34.43 -10.16
N PHE A 8 27.70 -33.62 -9.50
CA PHE A 8 26.24 -33.73 -9.66
C PHE A 8 25.63 -32.77 -10.71
N MET A 9 26.41 -31.83 -11.26
CA MET A 9 25.93 -30.87 -12.27
C MET A 9 26.06 -31.30 -13.75
N PRO A 10 27.04 -32.11 -14.19
CA PRO A 10 27.14 -32.48 -15.62
C PRO A 10 26.05 -33.46 -16.09
N GLY A 11 25.48 -34.27 -15.20
CA GLY A 11 24.45 -35.26 -15.55
C GLY A 11 23.05 -34.65 -15.83
N LEU A 12 22.71 -33.54 -15.18
CA LEU A 12 21.41 -32.88 -15.38
C LEU A 12 21.35 -32.05 -16.68
N VAL A 13 22.52 -31.62 -17.19
CA VAL A 13 22.66 -30.86 -18.44
C VAL A 13 22.60 -31.79 -19.67
N LEU A 14 23.04 -33.04 -19.55
CA LEU A 14 22.94 -34.03 -20.63
C LEU A 14 21.51 -34.57 -20.84
N ILE A 15 20.72 -34.68 -19.77
CA ILE A 15 19.31 -35.11 -19.86
C ILE A 15 18.42 -33.99 -20.44
N THR A 16 18.79 -32.73 -20.21
CA THR A 16 18.08 -31.57 -20.79
C THR A 16 18.49 -31.27 -22.24
N ALA A 17 19.71 -31.61 -22.66
CA ALA A 17 20.16 -31.50 -24.05
C ALA A 17 19.55 -32.58 -24.98
N ALA A 18 19.32 -33.80 -24.49
CA ALA A 18 18.69 -34.88 -25.28
C ALA A 18 17.19 -34.62 -25.53
N ALA A 19 16.49 -33.93 -24.61
CA ALA A 19 15.10 -33.51 -24.80
C ALA A 19 14.95 -32.34 -25.80
N ALA A 20 16.00 -31.53 -25.97
CA ALA A 20 15.99 -30.39 -26.91
C ALA A 20 16.23 -30.82 -28.38
N LEU A 21 16.88 -31.96 -28.62
CA LEU A 21 17.16 -32.48 -29.97
C LEU A 21 15.99 -33.27 -30.58
N TRP A 22 15.03 -33.72 -29.77
CA TRP A 22 13.78 -34.31 -30.26
C TRP A 22 12.70 -33.27 -30.63
N LEU A 23 12.94 -31.99 -30.29
CA LEU A 23 12.04 -30.86 -30.57
C LEU A 23 12.36 -30.11 -31.88
N PHE A 24 13.40 -30.51 -32.64
CA PHE A 24 13.88 -29.71 -33.78
C PHE A 24 13.98 -30.40 -35.15
N CYS A 25 13.54 -31.64 -35.32
CA CYS A 25 13.47 -32.27 -36.65
C CYS A 25 12.16 -33.05 -36.83
N GLY A 26 11.14 -32.33 -37.28
CA GLY A 26 9.83 -32.88 -37.65
C GLY A 26 9.03 -31.91 -38.52
N ARG A 27 9.71 -31.14 -39.38
CA ARG A 27 9.05 -30.49 -40.54
C ARG A 27 9.00 -31.50 -41.67
N ALA A 28 7.87 -32.18 -41.81
CA ALA A 28 7.45 -32.71 -43.10
C ALA A 28 6.27 -31.84 -43.58
N PHE A 29 6.43 -31.31 -44.78
CA PHE A 29 5.50 -30.46 -45.49
C PHE A 29 4.07 -31.02 -45.49
N ALA A 30 3.11 -30.20 -45.09
CA ALA A 30 1.74 -30.28 -45.59
C ALA A 30 1.32 -28.84 -45.96
N ALA A 31 1.01 -28.65 -47.24
CA ALA A 31 0.61 -27.39 -47.83
C ALA A 31 -0.65 -26.80 -47.16
N PRO A 32 -0.87 -25.47 -47.22
CA PRO A 32 -2.10 -24.85 -46.75
C PRO A 32 -3.23 -25.12 -47.74
N GLY A 33 -3.82 -26.31 -47.66
CA GLY A 33 -5.13 -26.62 -48.24
C GLY A 33 -6.25 -26.17 -47.31
N SER A 34 -7.27 -25.52 -47.85
CA SER A 34 -8.40 -24.89 -47.17
C SER A 34 -9.22 -25.86 -46.29
N VAL A 35 -8.94 -25.90 -44.98
CA VAL A 35 -9.83 -26.52 -43.98
C VAL A 35 -11.15 -25.74 -43.82
N ARG A 36 -11.23 -24.52 -44.36
CA ARG A 36 -12.48 -23.74 -44.44
C ARG A 36 -13.60 -24.45 -45.22
N ASP A 37 -13.29 -25.34 -46.16
CA ASP A 37 -14.29 -25.92 -47.07
C ASP A 37 -15.03 -27.14 -46.50
N ILE A 38 -14.52 -27.81 -45.46
CA ILE A 38 -15.09 -29.09 -44.99
C ILE A 38 -16.13 -28.89 -43.87
N GLY A 39 -15.98 -27.83 -43.06
CA GLY A 39 -16.88 -27.52 -41.95
C GLY A 39 -17.98 -26.49 -42.27
N GLN A 40 -17.77 -25.61 -43.25
CA GLN A 40 -18.80 -24.69 -43.75
C GLN A 40 -20.08 -25.44 -44.16
N ASN A 41 -20.00 -26.72 -44.51
CA ASN A 41 -21.11 -27.47 -45.09
C ASN A 41 -22.17 -27.98 -44.09
N PHE A 42 -21.95 -28.11 -42.78
CA PHE A 42 -23.01 -28.66 -41.90
C PHE A 42 -23.98 -27.59 -41.39
N PHE A 43 -23.46 -26.57 -40.70
CA PHE A 43 -24.30 -25.51 -40.11
C PHE A 43 -24.84 -24.56 -41.18
N ALA A 44 -24.06 -24.24 -42.22
CA ALA A 44 -24.55 -23.43 -43.33
C ALA A 44 -25.55 -24.21 -44.20
N ALA A 45 -25.38 -25.52 -44.44
CA ALA A 45 -26.39 -26.31 -45.13
C ALA A 45 -27.66 -26.49 -44.30
N SER A 46 -27.54 -26.69 -42.99
CA SER A 46 -28.69 -26.73 -42.07
C SER A 46 -29.46 -25.40 -42.10
N ALA A 47 -28.73 -24.28 -42.05
CA ALA A 47 -29.31 -22.94 -42.19
C ALA A 47 -29.97 -22.73 -43.56
N ALA A 48 -29.34 -23.16 -44.65
CA ALA A 48 -29.90 -23.04 -46.00
C ALA A 48 -31.15 -23.92 -46.19
N ALA A 49 -31.12 -25.15 -45.67
CA ALA A 49 -32.27 -26.05 -45.70
C ALA A 49 -33.45 -25.49 -44.90
N TYR A 50 -33.16 -24.92 -43.71
CA TYR A 50 -34.15 -24.21 -42.89
C TYR A 50 -34.74 -22.98 -43.60
N GLU A 51 -33.89 -22.12 -44.16
CA GLU A 51 -34.34 -20.93 -44.91
C GLU A 51 -35.18 -21.32 -46.12
N ALA A 52 -34.88 -22.44 -46.79
CA ALA A 52 -35.67 -22.98 -47.88
C ALA A 52 -37.04 -23.50 -47.39
N SER A 53 -37.07 -24.29 -46.30
CA SER A 53 -38.31 -24.86 -45.75
C SER A 53 -39.25 -23.79 -45.18
N ALA A 54 -38.70 -22.74 -44.56
CA ALA A 54 -39.47 -21.64 -43.98
C ALA A 54 -39.60 -20.43 -44.93
N SER A 55 -39.23 -20.57 -46.20
CA SER A 55 -39.09 -19.46 -47.16
C SER A 55 -40.35 -18.61 -47.36
N ALA A 56 -41.55 -19.18 -47.21
CA ALA A 56 -42.81 -18.43 -47.30
C ALA A 56 -43.01 -17.51 -46.07
N GLU A 57 -42.86 -18.06 -44.87
CA GLU A 57 -43.01 -17.29 -43.62
C GLU A 57 -41.88 -16.27 -43.44
N ILE A 58 -40.64 -16.64 -43.78
CA ILE A 58 -39.48 -15.72 -43.75
C ILE A 58 -39.72 -14.53 -44.70
N ARG A 59 -40.29 -14.76 -45.89
CA ARG A 59 -40.63 -13.67 -46.83
C ARG A 59 -41.66 -12.70 -46.23
N LEU A 60 -42.69 -13.22 -45.56
CA LEU A 60 -43.71 -12.38 -44.91
C LEU A 60 -43.12 -11.58 -43.74
N VAL A 61 -42.26 -12.21 -42.94
CA VAL A 61 -41.54 -11.53 -41.85
C VAL A 61 -40.61 -10.44 -42.39
N ARG A 62 -39.90 -10.69 -43.50
CA ARG A 62 -39.07 -9.68 -44.19
C ARG A 62 -39.88 -8.49 -44.69
N ALA A 63 -41.08 -8.72 -45.22
CA ALA A 63 -41.95 -7.62 -45.64
C ALA A 63 -42.34 -6.69 -44.46
N VAL A 64 -42.50 -7.23 -43.25
CA VAL A 64 -42.70 -6.41 -42.03
C VAL A 64 -41.46 -5.57 -41.74
N ILE A 65 -40.27 -6.16 -41.81
CA ILE A 65 -38.99 -5.46 -41.58
C ILE A 65 -38.77 -4.34 -42.60
N ASP A 66 -39.02 -4.60 -43.89
CA ASP A 66 -38.90 -3.62 -44.96
C ASP A 66 -39.89 -2.46 -44.72
N GLY A 67 -41.12 -2.78 -44.30
CA GLY A 67 -42.11 -1.80 -43.87
C GLY A 67 -41.63 -0.91 -42.72
N LEU A 68 -40.95 -1.49 -41.72
CA LEU A 68 -40.37 -0.77 -40.59
C LEU A 68 -39.20 0.11 -41.00
N ALA A 69 -38.33 -0.36 -41.90
CA ALA A 69 -37.23 0.42 -42.44
C ALA A 69 -37.75 1.67 -43.18
N VAL A 70 -38.79 1.51 -44.01
CA VAL A 70 -39.47 2.62 -44.70
C VAL A 70 -40.13 3.56 -43.68
N ALA A 71 -40.83 3.02 -42.67
CA ALA A 71 -41.44 3.84 -41.63
C ALA A 71 -40.41 4.69 -40.88
N SER A 72 -39.23 4.15 -40.55
CA SER A 72 -38.15 4.89 -39.87
C SER A 72 -37.53 6.03 -40.71
N GLY A 73 -37.72 6.00 -42.03
CA GLY A 73 -37.19 6.98 -42.98
C GLY A 73 -38.11 8.17 -43.27
N LEU A 74 -39.38 8.14 -42.83
CA LEU A 74 -40.35 9.21 -43.11
C LEU A 74 -39.99 10.52 -42.37
N PRO A 75 -40.18 11.70 -42.98
CA PRO A 75 -39.78 12.98 -42.41
C PRO A 75 -40.65 13.37 -41.20
N GLU A 76 -41.98 13.20 -41.30
CA GLU A 76 -42.93 13.67 -40.28
C GLU A 76 -43.13 12.65 -39.14
N PRO A 77 -43.04 13.05 -37.84
CA PRO A 77 -43.21 12.15 -36.70
C PRO A 77 -44.58 11.45 -36.63
N LEU A 78 -45.65 12.13 -37.07
CA LEU A 78 -47.02 11.59 -37.04
C LEU A 78 -47.20 10.46 -38.07
N GLU A 79 -46.72 10.66 -39.30
CA GLU A 79 -46.73 9.65 -40.37
C GLU A 79 -45.90 8.41 -40.00
N ARG A 80 -44.78 8.59 -39.28
CA ARG A 80 -43.98 7.49 -38.73
C ARG A 80 -44.79 6.62 -37.78
N LEU A 81 -45.55 7.23 -36.87
CA LEU A 81 -46.36 6.54 -35.86
C LEU A 81 -47.55 5.82 -36.48
N GLU A 82 -48.23 6.42 -37.46
CA GLU A 82 -49.34 5.78 -38.18
C GLU A 82 -48.88 4.55 -38.98
N LYS A 83 -47.73 4.64 -39.64
CA LYS A 83 -47.18 3.49 -40.36
C LYS A 83 -46.66 2.40 -39.42
N LEU A 84 -46.11 2.78 -38.27
CA LEU A 84 -45.65 1.87 -37.23
C LEU A 84 -46.83 1.14 -36.54
N SER A 85 -47.94 1.82 -36.26
CA SER A 85 -49.13 1.22 -35.67
C SER A 85 -49.77 0.16 -36.59
N GLY A 86 -49.71 0.37 -37.91
CA GLY A 86 -50.16 -0.62 -38.90
C GLY A 86 -49.25 -1.85 -39.08
N LEU A 87 -48.05 -1.84 -38.50
CA LEU A 87 -47.02 -2.90 -38.58
C LEU A 87 -46.72 -3.56 -37.22
N SER A 88 -47.39 -3.14 -36.15
CA SER A 88 -47.12 -3.59 -34.79
C SER A 88 -48.40 -3.80 -33.98
N ASN A 89 -48.28 -4.46 -32.82
CA ASN A 89 -49.37 -4.57 -31.86
C ASN A 89 -49.60 -3.30 -31.00
N MET A 90 -48.94 -2.16 -31.32
CA MET A 90 -49.04 -0.92 -30.54
C MET A 90 -50.46 -0.36 -30.40
N SER A 91 -51.38 -0.70 -31.30
CA SER A 91 -52.79 -0.26 -31.26
C SER A 91 -53.77 -1.35 -30.80
N ALA A 92 -53.31 -2.55 -30.47
CA ALA A 92 -54.15 -3.75 -30.32
C ALA A 92 -54.44 -4.14 -28.86
N ALA A 93 -54.40 -3.20 -27.92
CA ALA A 93 -54.96 -3.38 -26.59
C ALA A 93 -55.85 -2.18 -26.29
N GLY A 94 -57.14 -2.42 -26.04
CA GLY A 94 -58.14 -1.40 -25.70
C GLY A 94 -57.78 -0.62 -24.44
N ARG A 95 -56.85 0.33 -24.56
CA ARG A 95 -56.54 1.38 -23.59
C ARG A 95 -57.10 2.69 -24.13
N PRO A 96 -57.79 3.50 -23.30
CA PRO A 96 -58.25 4.82 -23.73
C PRO A 96 -57.03 5.64 -24.18
N ALA A 97 -57.22 6.45 -25.23
CA ALA A 97 -56.19 7.27 -25.83
C ALA A 97 -55.29 7.95 -24.77
N GLY A 98 -53.98 7.69 -24.83
CA GLY A 98 -52.99 8.42 -24.04
C GLY A 98 -52.13 7.55 -23.12
N ASN A 99 -51.11 6.91 -23.69
CA ASN A 99 -49.74 6.84 -23.15
C ASN A 99 -48.88 5.88 -23.99
N ILE A 100 -48.86 6.07 -25.32
CA ILE A 100 -47.67 5.68 -26.08
C ILE A 100 -46.66 6.76 -25.72
N ASP A 101 -45.63 6.38 -24.99
CA ASP A 101 -44.53 7.29 -24.65
C ASP A 101 -43.79 7.64 -25.94
N LEU A 102 -44.17 8.77 -26.54
CA LEU A 102 -43.68 9.26 -27.83
C LEU A 102 -42.14 9.32 -27.87
N ALA A 103 -41.51 9.57 -26.73
CA ALA A 103 -40.06 9.55 -26.58
C ALA A 103 -39.47 8.16 -26.84
N ILE A 104 -40.06 7.09 -26.28
CA ILE A 104 -39.58 5.71 -26.49
C ILE A 104 -39.90 5.17 -27.88
N ALA A 105 -41.07 5.50 -28.43
CA ALA A 105 -41.36 5.17 -29.83
C ALA A 105 -40.34 5.83 -30.78
N SER A 106 -39.95 7.08 -30.48
CA SER A 106 -38.90 7.80 -31.23
C SER A 106 -37.51 7.18 -31.04
N GLU A 107 -37.10 6.84 -29.81
CA GLU A 107 -35.83 6.15 -29.52
C GLU A 107 -35.74 4.79 -30.23
N PHE A 108 -36.83 4.02 -30.23
CA PHE A 108 -36.91 2.74 -30.93
C PHE A 108 -36.83 2.90 -32.45
N LEU A 109 -37.50 3.90 -33.01
CA LEU A 109 -37.42 4.21 -34.44
C LEU A 109 -36.02 4.68 -34.85
N GLU A 110 -35.32 5.46 -34.00
CA GLU A 110 -33.93 5.83 -34.22
C GLU A 110 -32.97 4.64 -34.06
N PHE A 111 -33.25 3.71 -33.14
CA PHE A 111 -32.52 2.44 -33.04
C PHE A 111 -32.64 1.59 -34.31
N ILE A 112 -33.87 1.43 -34.81
CA ILE A 112 -34.18 0.79 -36.10
C ILE A 112 -33.41 1.50 -37.22
N ARG A 113 -33.53 2.82 -37.32
CA ARG A 113 -32.88 3.65 -38.34
C ARG A 113 -31.35 3.53 -38.31
N ALA A 114 -30.73 3.58 -37.13
CA ALA A 114 -29.28 3.42 -36.95
C ALA A 114 -28.80 2.02 -37.33
N SER A 115 -29.62 1.00 -37.07
CA SER A 115 -29.34 -0.40 -37.43
C SER A 115 -29.38 -0.62 -38.95
N PHE A 116 -30.27 0.09 -39.66
CA PHE A 116 -30.39 0.03 -41.12
C PHE A 116 -29.38 0.89 -41.90
N ARG A 117 -28.84 1.98 -41.33
CA ARG A 117 -27.85 2.85 -42.02
C ARG A 117 -26.48 2.21 -42.23
N ASN A 118 -26.07 1.31 -41.34
CA ASN A 118 -24.71 0.74 -41.32
C ASN A 118 -24.64 -0.67 -41.92
N SER A 119 -25.74 -1.22 -42.41
CA SER A 119 -25.81 -2.54 -43.04
C SER A 119 -25.84 -2.39 -44.56
N GLY A 120 -24.76 -2.78 -45.24
CA GLY A 120 -24.83 -3.04 -46.68
C GLY A 120 -25.87 -4.14 -46.99
N ALA A 121 -26.33 -4.22 -48.25
CA ALA A 121 -27.37 -5.13 -48.77
C ALA A 121 -27.80 -6.26 -47.80
N PHE A 122 -28.87 -5.97 -47.05
CA PHE A 122 -29.57 -6.76 -46.04
C PHE A 122 -29.20 -8.27 -45.88
N GLU A 123 -28.34 -8.59 -44.91
CA GLU A 123 -28.07 -9.97 -44.45
C GLU A 123 -28.64 -10.20 -43.04
N PHE A 124 -29.98 -10.26 -42.89
CA PHE A 124 -30.63 -10.60 -41.61
C PHE A 124 -30.93 -12.10 -41.52
N LYS A 125 -30.81 -12.66 -40.31
CA LYS A 125 -31.23 -14.04 -40.00
C LYS A 125 -32.57 -14.05 -39.28
N VAL A 126 -33.49 -14.87 -39.76
CA VAL A 126 -34.88 -14.94 -39.26
C VAL A 126 -35.11 -16.33 -38.67
N ARG A 127 -35.43 -16.39 -37.38
CA ARG A 127 -35.78 -17.60 -36.64
C ARG A 127 -37.28 -17.63 -36.40
N VAL A 128 -38.00 -18.46 -37.14
CA VAL A 128 -39.44 -18.71 -37.03
C VAL A 128 -39.69 -20.02 -36.27
N ILE A 129 -40.50 -19.95 -35.22
CA ILE A 129 -41.02 -21.10 -34.46
C ILE A 129 -42.52 -20.86 -34.25
N GLY A 130 -43.36 -21.66 -34.89
CA GLY A 130 -44.82 -21.55 -34.81
C GLY A 130 -45.32 -20.16 -35.21
N GLU A 131 -45.99 -19.47 -34.30
CA GLU A 131 -46.56 -18.12 -34.49
C GLU A 131 -45.62 -17.00 -34.05
N ARG A 132 -44.33 -17.30 -33.82
CA ARG A 132 -43.32 -16.34 -33.35
C ARG A 132 -42.09 -16.34 -34.22
N ALA A 133 -41.53 -15.15 -34.44
CA ALA A 133 -40.30 -14.97 -35.18
C ALA A 133 -39.37 -13.97 -34.48
N ALA A 134 -38.07 -14.30 -34.43
CA ALA A 134 -37.02 -13.40 -34.00
C ALA A 134 -36.10 -13.07 -35.19
N VAL A 135 -35.74 -11.80 -35.34
CA VAL A 135 -34.88 -11.31 -36.43
C VAL A 135 -33.61 -10.74 -35.84
N TYR A 136 -32.48 -11.37 -36.18
CA TYR A 136 -31.17 -10.97 -35.71
C TYR A 136 -30.52 -10.00 -36.70
N LEU A 137 -30.21 -8.79 -36.23
CA LEU A 137 -29.59 -7.72 -37.01
C LEU A 137 -28.05 -7.84 -36.90
N ARG A 138 -27.37 -8.23 -37.98
CA ARG A 138 -25.90 -8.36 -38.00
C ARG A 138 -25.25 -6.97 -38.11
N ARG A 139 -24.40 -6.60 -37.14
CA ARG A 139 -23.59 -5.38 -37.23
C ARG A 139 -22.24 -5.72 -37.89
N SER A 140 -21.99 -5.23 -39.11
CA SER A 140 -20.63 -5.25 -39.68
C SER A 140 -19.84 -4.10 -39.07
N GLY A 141 -18.91 -4.40 -38.17
CA GLY A 141 -17.81 -3.52 -37.76
C GLY A 141 -18.17 -2.07 -37.38
N ALA A 142 -18.56 -1.81 -36.13
CA ALA A 142 -18.40 -0.47 -35.55
C ALA A 142 -18.28 -0.55 -34.02
N SER A 143 -17.04 -0.44 -33.54
CA SER A 143 -16.73 -0.02 -32.17
C SER A 143 -17.06 1.47 -32.02
N GLY A 144 -18.24 1.79 -31.52
CA GLY A 144 -18.60 3.19 -31.29
C GLY A 144 -20.05 3.39 -30.89
N GLY A 145 -20.23 3.85 -29.65
CA GLY A 145 -21.31 4.75 -29.25
C GLY A 145 -22.74 4.21 -29.24
N PHE A 146 -23.06 3.30 -28.32
CA PHE A 146 -24.32 3.37 -27.59
C PHE A 146 -24.03 3.10 -26.12
N LYS A 147 -24.36 4.05 -25.23
CA LYS A 147 -24.39 3.82 -23.78
C LYS A 147 -25.58 2.88 -23.51
N ALA A 148 -25.29 1.73 -22.89
CA ALA A 148 -26.19 0.62 -22.57
C ALA A 148 -27.59 1.06 -22.06
N GLY A 149 -28.72 0.52 -22.52
CA GLY A 149 -29.17 -0.90 -22.57
C GLY A 149 -28.19 -1.95 -23.09
N ARG A 150 -27.84 -2.91 -22.25
CA ARG A 150 -26.66 -3.80 -22.38
C ARG A 150 -26.74 -4.89 -23.47
N PHE A 151 -27.85 -5.03 -24.18
CA PHE A 151 -28.04 -6.08 -25.19
C PHE A 151 -28.79 -5.50 -26.38
N LEU A 152 -28.38 -5.82 -27.62
CA LEU A 152 -29.19 -5.50 -28.80
C LEU A 152 -30.28 -6.56 -28.93
N PRO A 153 -31.56 -6.27 -28.65
CA PRO A 153 -32.61 -7.27 -28.82
C PRO A 153 -32.80 -7.59 -30.30
N ALA A 154 -33.11 -8.86 -30.59
CA ALA A 154 -33.69 -9.22 -31.87
C ALA A 154 -35.01 -8.47 -32.08
N LEU A 155 -35.44 -8.28 -33.34
CA LEU A 155 -36.80 -7.82 -33.59
C LEU A 155 -37.76 -9.01 -33.42
N TYR A 156 -38.63 -8.92 -32.42
CA TYR A 156 -39.62 -9.93 -32.08
C TYR A 156 -40.93 -9.67 -32.81
N ILE A 157 -41.41 -10.66 -33.55
CA ILE A 157 -42.57 -10.55 -34.44
C ILE A 157 -43.51 -11.71 -34.11
N THR A 158 -44.80 -11.40 -33.95
CA THR A 158 -45.85 -12.39 -33.65
C THR A 158 -46.84 -12.46 -34.80
N LYS A 159 -47.46 -13.63 -34.98
CA LYS A 159 -48.53 -13.85 -35.94
C LYS A 159 -49.87 -13.69 -35.22
N ILE A 160 -50.64 -12.66 -35.58
CA ILE A 160 -52.00 -12.43 -35.06
C ILE A 160 -52.98 -12.52 -36.23
N SER A 161 -53.98 -13.39 -36.11
CA SER A 161 -55.00 -13.61 -37.15
C SER A 161 -54.42 -13.84 -38.55
N GLY A 162 -53.33 -14.61 -38.63
CA GLY A 162 -52.65 -14.97 -39.88
C GLY A 162 -51.67 -13.92 -40.43
N ARG A 163 -51.59 -12.72 -39.83
CA ARG A 163 -50.66 -11.65 -40.24
C ARG A 163 -49.51 -11.50 -39.26
N TRP A 164 -48.28 -11.40 -39.79
CA TRP A 164 -47.10 -11.07 -38.99
C TRP A 164 -47.09 -9.59 -38.64
N ILE A 165 -46.92 -9.28 -37.36
CA ILE A 165 -46.79 -7.92 -36.83
C ILE A 165 -45.67 -7.87 -35.78
N LEU A 166 -45.05 -6.71 -35.64
CA LEU A 166 -44.04 -6.46 -34.62
C LEU A 166 -44.67 -6.54 -33.21
N ASP A 167 -44.05 -7.29 -32.30
CA ASP A 167 -44.41 -7.34 -30.89
C ASP A 167 -43.77 -6.16 -30.14
N ALA A 168 -44.29 -4.97 -30.43
CA ALA A 168 -43.80 -3.71 -29.87
C ALA A 168 -43.96 -3.67 -28.35
N ASP A 169 -45.04 -4.24 -27.80
CA ASP A 169 -45.25 -4.34 -26.35
C ASP A 169 -44.12 -5.11 -25.66
N TYR A 170 -43.71 -6.25 -26.22
CA TYR A 170 -42.57 -7.00 -25.69
C TYR A 170 -41.27 -6.20 -25.83
N ILE A 171 -40.97 -5.67 -27.02
CA ILE A 171 -39.73 -4.93 -27.29
C ILE A 171 -39.59 -3.67 -26.42
N PHE A 172 -40.66 -2.89 -26.23
CA PHE A 172 -40.61 -1.69 -25.38
C PHE A 172 -40.34 -2.02 -23.92
N LYS A 173 -40.86 -3.15 -23.41
CA LYS A 173 -40.54 -3.63 -22.06
C LYS A 173 -39.05 -3.95 -21.92
N LEU A 174 -38.43 -4.53 -22.96
CA LEU A 174 -36.98 -4.77 -23.02
C LEU A 174 -36.19 -3.46 -22.94
N LEU A 175 -36.58 -2.46 -23.75
CA LEU A 175 -35.86 -1.19 -23.87
C LEU A 175 -35.96 -0.32 -22.62
N LYS A 176 -37.10 -0.34 -21.93
CA LYS A 176 -37.32 0.44 -20.70
C LYS A 176 -36.70 -0.19 -19.44
N ASN A 177 -36.00 -1.33 -19.54
CA ASN A 177 -35.62 -2.17 -18.39
C ASN A 177 -36.82 -2.48 -17.46
N GLN A 178 -38.05 -2.43 -17.97
CA GLN A 178 -39.28 -2.72 -17.21
C GLN A 178 -39.53 -4.22 -17.02
N THR A 179 -38.66 -5.04 -17.62
CA THR A 179 -38.56 -6.48 -17.37
C THR A 179 -37.86 -6.83 -16.06
N GLY A 180 -37.38 -5.83 -15.30
CA GLY A 180 -36.57 -6.02 -14.08
C GLY A 180 -35.24 -6.72 -14.33
N ASP A 181 -34.83 -7.56 -13.38
CA ASP A 181 -33.54 -8.26 -13.39
C ASP A 181 -33.29 -9.18 -14.60
N LEU A 182 -34.32 -9.50 -15.41
CA LEU A 182 -34.22 -10.43 -16.54
C LEU A 182 -33.22 -10.03 -17.62
N TYR A 183 -32.91 -8.75 -17.69
CA TYR A 183 -32.04 -8.18 -18.73
C TYR A 183 -30.83 -7.47 -18.12
N LEU A 184 -30.56 -7.70 -16.82
CA LEU A 184 -29.39 -7.13 -16.14
C LEU A 184 -28.08 -7.84 -16.49
N ASP A 185 -28.15 -9.15 -16.77
CA ASP A 185 -27.02 -10.00 -17.17
C ASP A 185 -27.33 -10.86 -18.41
N ALA A 186 -26.26 -11.38 -19.04
CA ALA A 186 -26.36 -12.12 -20.30
C ALA A 186 -27.11 -13.44 -20.16
N GLU A 187 -27.02 -14.09 -19.00
CA GLU A 187 -27.64 -15.39 -18.78
C GLU A 187 -29.15 -15.25 -18.78
N THR A 188 -29.66 -14.24 -18.08
CA THR A 188 -31.10 -14.02 -17.98
C THR A 188 -31.68 -13.46 -19.28
N PHE A 189 -30.91 -12.63 -20.02
CA PHE A 189 -31.28 -12.15 -21.37
C PHE A 189 -31.55 -13.29 -22.34
N ILE A 190 -30.64 -14.26 -22.38
CA ILE A 190 -30.70 -15.39 -23.31
C ILE A 190 -31.90 -16.29 -23.01
N LEU A 191 -32.20 -16.50 -21.73
CA LEU A 191 -33.29 -17.34 -21.28
C LEU A 191 -34.66 -16.69 -21.52
N ALA A 192 -34.72 -15.35 -21.53
CA ALA A 192 -35.95 -14.61 -21.77
C ALA A 192 -36.46 -14.74 -23.22
N GLU A 193 -35.58 -14.79 -24.22
CA GLU A 193 -35.96 -15.10 -25.61
C GLU A 193 -36.57 -16.52 -25.71
N GLN A 194 -35.96 -17.50 -25.05
CA GLN A 194 -36.45 -18.89 -25.05
C GLN A 194 -37.82 -19.00 -24.39
N LEU A 195 -38.06 -18.27 -23.30
CA LEU A 195 -39.36 -18.16 -22.64
C LEU A 195 -40.42 -17.54 -23.57
N TRP A 196 -40.06 -16.47 -24.29
CA TRP A 196 -40.95 -15.84 -25.26
C TRP A 196 -41.36 -16.84 -26.34
N PHE A 197 -40.42 -17.57 -26.94
CA PHE A 197 -40.76 -18.64 -27.89
C PHE A 197 -41.61 -19.76 -27.27
N LEU A 198 -41.36 -20.17 -26.03
CA LEU A 198 -42.16 -21.20 -25.36
C LEU A 198 -43.60 -20.74 -25.07
N SER A 199 -43.80 -19.47 -24.73
CA SER A 199 -45.10 -18.95 -24.30
C SER A 199 -46.20 -18.98 -25.39
N GLN A 200 -45.89 -19.37 -26.63
CA GLN A 200 -46.89 -19.64 -27.66
C GLN A 200 -47.61 -20.97 -27.47
N TYR A 201 -46.96 -21.96 -26.86
CA TYR A 201 -47.54 -23.28 -26.63
C TYR A 201 -48.52 -23.23 -25.46
N GLU A 202 -49.65 -23.93 -25.58
CA GLU A 202 -50.72 -23.95 -24.58
C GLU A 202 -50.21 -24.29 -23.17
N LYS A 203 -49.36 -25.32 -23.06
CA LYS A 203 -48.70 -25.76 -21.82
C LYS A 203 -47.81 -24.71 -21.14
N PHE A 204 -47.37 -23.70 -21.91
CA PHE A 204 -46.48 -22.63 -21.47
C PHE A 204 -47.15 -21.24 -21.56
N SER A 205 -48.45 -21.20 -21.87
CA SER A 205 -49.22 -19.96 -22.10
C SER A 205 -49.25 -19.04 -20.88
N GLY A 206 -49.12 -19.59 -19.67
CA GLY A 206 -48.98 -18.85 -18.41
C GLY A 206 -47.87 -17.79 -18.43
N PHE A 207 -46.81 -17.99 -19.21
CA PHE A 207 -45.73 -17.00 -19.37
C PHE A 207 -46.20 -15.71 -20.05
N LYS A 208 -47.29 -15.72 -20.85
CA LYS A 208 -47.86 -14.49 -21.44
C LYS A 208 -48.34 -13.52 -20.36
N TYR A 209 -48.89 -14.02 -19.26
CA TYR A 209 -49.33 -13.20 -18.11
C TYR A 209 -48.15 -12.65 -17.33
N ILE A 210 -47.09 -13.45 -17.20
CA ILE A 210 -45.84 -13.03 -16.55
C ILE A 210 -45.15 -11.89 -17.31
N PHE A 211 -45.17 -11.89 -18.65
CA PHE A 211 -44.67 -10.76 -19.44
C PHE A 211 -45.52 -9.48 -19.29
N ASN A 212 -46.73 -9.56 -18.73
CA ASN A 212 -47.65 -8.43 -18.54
C ASN A 212 -47.65 -7.85 -17.12
N GLY A 213 -46.99 -8.49 -16.15
CA GLY A 213 -46.73 -7.97 -14.80
C GLY A 213 -45.24 -7.71 -14.54
N ASP A 214 -44.92 -7.13 -13.39
CA ASP A 214 -43.53 -7.02 -12.91
C ASP A 214 -42.98 -8.41 -12.61
N PHE A 215 -42.35 -9.03 -13.59
CA PHE A 215 -41.58 -10.30 -13.49
C PHE A 215 -40.61 -10.32 -12.28
N VAL A 216 -40.25 -9.13 -11.81
CA VAL A 216 -39.08 -8.74 -11.01
C VAL A 216 -38.99 -9.40 -9.63
N SER A 217 -40.10 -9.66 -8.95
CA SER A 217 -40.04 -10.07 -7.54
C SER A 217 -39.89 -11.59 -7.32
N GLY A 218 -40.02 -12.40 -8.37
CA GLY A 218 -40.02 -13.88 -8.26
C GLY A 218 -38.69 -14.59 -8.56
N LEU A 219 -37.74 -13.94 -9.25
CA LEU A 219 -36.40 -14.50 -9.54
C LEU A 219 -35.29 -13.92 -8.64
N SER A 220 -35.64 -13.05 -7.69
CA SER A 220 -34.69 -12.53 -6.71
C SER A 220 -34.61 -13.49 -5.51
N PRO A 221 -33.42 -13.79 -4.96
CA PRO A 221 -33.31 -14.61 -3.77
C PRO A 221 -33.85 -13.84 -2.57
N ALA A 222 -35.12 -14.09 -2.22
CA ALA A 222 -35.73 -13.87 -0.91
C ALA A 222 -35.13 -12.74 -0.05
N SER A 223 -35.23 -11.49 -0.50
CA SER A 223 -35.14 -10.35 0.41
C SER A 223 -36.01 -9.21 -0.11
N SER A 224 -37.11 -8.96 0.61
CA SER A 224 -37.97 -7.75 0.58
C SER A 224 -39.34 -7.75 -0.15
N GLY A 225 -39.99 -8.89 -0.41
CA GLY A 225 -41.39 -8.89 -0.93
C GLY A 225 -42.17 -10.20 -0.85
N GLY A 226 -41.90 -11.04 0.15
CA GLY A 226 -42.07 -12.50 0.10
C GLY A 226 -43.43 -13.14 0.40
N ARG A 227 -44.59 -12.61 -0.05
CA ARG A 227 -45.84 -13.42 -0.09
C ARG A 227 -46.68 -13.21 -1.35
N ASP A 228 -47.04 -11.97 -1.68
CA ASP A 228 -47.99 -11.67 -2.78
C ASP A 228 -47.52 -12.10 -4.17
N VAL A 229 -46.20 -12.19 -4.37
CA VAL A 229 -45.57 -12.53 -5.65
C VAL A 229 -45.51 -14.04 -5.87
N HIS A 230 -45.30 -14.79 -4.79
CA HIS A 230 -45.30 -16.25 -4.85
C HIS A 230 -46.71 -16.75 -5.18
N ASP A 231 -47.72 -16.16 -4.53
CA ASP A 231 -49.14 -16.46 -4.78
C ASP A 231 -49.55 -16.09 -6.23
N TYR A 232 -49.03 -14.99 -6.79
CA TYR A 232 -49.30 -14.62 -8.20
C TYR A 232 -48.72 -15.63 -9.20
N ILE A 233 -47.50 -16.10 -8.97
CA ILE A 233 -46.80 -17.04 -9.86
C ILE A 233 -47.41 -18.45 -9.77
N GLU A 234 -47.75 -18.92 -8.56
CA GLU A 234 -48.41 -20.22 -8.38
C GLU A 234 -49.83 -20.25 -8.98
N ASN A 235 -50.52 -19.11 -9.00
CA ASN A 235 -51.81 -18.99 -9.66
C ASN A 235 -51.70 -18.93 -11.19
N ALA A 236 -50.63 -18.33 -11.74
CA ALA A 236 -50.45 -18.10 -13.17
C ALA A 236 -49.72 -19.25 -13.92
N LEU A 237 -48.82 -19.97 -13.25
CA LEU A 237 -48.06 -21.08 -13.84
C LEU A 237 -48.49 -22.42 -13.26
N LYS A 238 -48.70 -23.41 -14.15
CA LYS A 238 -49.04 -24.78 -13.76
C LYS A 238 -48.25 -25.77 -14.61
N GLY A 239 -48.08 -26.99 -14.09
CA GLY A 239 -47.46 -28.11 -14.81
C GLY A 239 -46.05 -27.81 -15.34
N GLU A 240 -45.86 -27.95 -16.65
CA GLU A 240 -44.56 -27.79 -17.32
C GLU A 240 -43.99 -26.38 -17.20
N ALA A 241 -44.83 -25.35 -17.26
CA ALA A 241 -44.41 -23.96 -17.15
C ALA A 241 -43.86 -23.62 -15.76
N MET A 242 -44.47 -24.19 -14.71
CA MET A 242 -44.01 -24.00 -13.33
C MET A 242 -42.65 -24.67 -13.11
N HIS A 243 -42.48 -25.92 -13.57
CA HIS A 243 -41.18 -26.59 -13.50
C HIS A 243 -40.09 -25.86 -14.29
N PHE A 244 -40.42 -25.33 -15.47
CA PHE A 244 -39.47 -24.53 -16.26
C PHE A 244 -39.09 -23.24 -15.53
N TYR A 245 -40.06 -22.53 -14.94
CA TYR A 245 -39.81 -21.32 -14.16
C TYR A 245 -38.93 -21.58 -12.92
N MET A 246 -39.26 -22.61 -12.13
CA MET A 246 -38.48 -23.00 -10.94
C MET A 246 -37.05 -23.37 -11.31
N CYS A 247 -36.86 -24.04 -12.45
CA CYS A 247 -35.52 -24.30 -12.99
C CYS A 247 -34.72 -23.02 -13.21
N LEU A 248 -35.29 -22.00 -13.84
CA LEU A 248 -34.60 -20.73 -14.10
C LEU A 248 -34.29 -19.96 -12.81
N SER A 249 -35.21 -19.98 -11.84
CA SER A 249 -35.01 -19.37 -10.52
C SER A 249 -33.85 -20.02 -9.76
N ASP A 250 -33.84 -21.35 -9.68
CA ASP A 250 -32.76 -22.09 -9.04
C ASP A 250 -31.43 -21.96 -9.78
N PHE A 251 -31.47 -21.87 -11.10
CA PHE A 251 -30.30 -21.62 -11.92
C PHE A 251 -29.66 -20.27 -11.59
N LYS A 252 -30.46 -19.19 -11.56
CA LYS A 252 -29.99 -17.85 -11.17
C LYS A 252 -29.48 -17.81 -9.73
N ALA A 253 -30.08 -18.58 -8.83
CA ALA A 253 -29.63 -18.72 -7.45
C ALA A 253 -28.38 -19.60 -7.27
N GLY A 254 -27.80 -20.14 -8.35
CA GLY A 254 -26.65 -21.05 -8.31
C GLY A 254 -26.97 -22.46 -7.77
N ARG A 255 -28.25 -22.80 -7.61
CA ARG A 255 -28.73 -24.10 -7.11
C ARG A 255 -28.89 -25.11 -8.25
N TYR A 256 -27.79 -25.41 -8.95
CA TYR A 256 -27.79 -26.24 -10.17
C TYR A 256 -28.40 -27.65 -10.02
N LYS A 257 -28.36 -28.26 -8.83
CA LYS A 257 -28.97 -29.58 -8.58
C LYS A 257 -30.50 -29.51 -8.60
N GLN A 258 -31.08 -28.48 -8.01
CA GLN A 258 -32.53 -28.27 -7.97
C GLN A 258 -33.02 -27.84 -9.37
N ALA A 259 -32.29 -26.93 -10.02
CA ALA A 259 -32.54 -26.56 -11.41
C ALA A 259 -32.58 -27.78 -12.33
N TYR A 260 -31.60 -28.69 -12.20
CA TYR A 260 -31.56 -29.95 -12.96
C TYR A 260 -32.79 -30.84 -12.70
N SER A 261 -33.23 -30.97 -11.44
CA SER A 261 -34.41 -31.76 -11.10
C SER A 261 -35.67 -31.20 -11.76
N HIS A 262 -35.84 -29.87 -11.70
CA HIS A 262 -37.00 -29.19 -12.28
C HIS A 262 -37.02 -29.25 -13.81
N ILE A 263 -35.89 -29.04 -14.49
CA ILE A 263 -35.84 -29.17 -15.95
C ILE A 263 -36.02 -30.62 -16.40
N SER A 264 -35.53 -31.60 -15.63
CA SER A 264 -35.76 -33.03 -15.92
C SER A 264 -37.24 -33.39 -15.80
N ALA A 265 -37.96 -32.85 -14.81
CA ALA A 265 -39.40 -33.01 -14.69
C ALA A 265 -40.13 -32.36 -15.87
N CYS A 266 -39.79 -31.11 -16.21
CA CYS A 266 -40.34 -30.40 -17.37
C CYS A 266 -40.14 -31.18 -18.68
N ARG A 267 -38.93 -31.71 -18.89
CA ARG A 267 -38.57 -32.55 -20.04
C ARG A 267 -39.42 -33.81 -20.13
N SER A 268 -39.69 -34.48 -19.00
CA SER A 268 -40.53 -35.69 -18.99
C SER A 268 -42.00 -35.41 -19.34
N MET A 269 -42.50 -34.21 -19.05
CA MET A 269 -43.88 -33.79 -19.31
C MET A 269 -44.07 -33.19 -20.72
N SER A 270 -43.00 -32.65 -21.31
CA SER A 270 -42.96 -32.08 -22.67
C SER A 270 -41.86 -32.70 -23.53
N PRO A 271 -41.92 -34.02 -23.81
CA PRO A 271 -40.92 -34.68 -24.65
C PRO A 271 -40.95 -34.11 -26.07
N GLY A 272 -39.76 -33.93 -26.66
CA GLY A 272 -39.61 -33.42 -28.04
C GLY A 272 -39.63 -31.90 -28.19
N ASN A 273 -39.85 -31.13 -27.12
CA ASN A 273 -39.70 -29.67 -27.18
C ASN A 273 -38.22 -29.27 -27.21
N PHE A 274 -37.74 -28.82 -28.37
CA PHE A 274 -36.32 -28.50 -28.59
C PHE A 274 -35.78 -27.40 -27.66
N ILE A 275 -36.61 -26.45 -27.25
CA ILE A 275 -36.20 -25.37 -26.32
C ILE A 275 -35.97 -25.93 -24.92
N VAL A 276 -36.86 -26.81 -24.45
CA VAL A 276 -36.72 -27.50 -23.15
C VAL A 276 -35.48 -28.40 -23.14
N GLU A 277 -35.25 -29.14 -24.23
CA GLU A 277 -34.03 -29.95 -24.42
C GLU A 277 -32.75 -29.09 -24.44
N THR A 278 -32.81 -27.92 -25.06
CA THR A 278 -31.68 -26.98 -25.10
C THR A 278 -31.30 -26.49 -23.71
N VAL A 279 -32.28 -26.07 -22.89
CA VAL A 279 -32.05 -25.61 -21.51
C VAL A 279 -31.59 -26.76 -20.62
N PHE A 280 -32.14 -27.97 -20.80
CA PHE A 280 -31.68 -29.18 -20.11
C PHE A 280 -30.20 -29.44 -20.37
N ASN A 281 -29.78 -29.44 -21.64
CA ASN A 281 -28.38 -29.69 -22.01
C ASN A 281 -27.44 -28.54 -21.62
N MET A 282 -27.92 -27.29 -21.59
CA MET A 282 -27.17 -26.16 -21.03
C MET A 282 -26.84 -26.37 -19.55
N ILE A 283 -27.82 -26.79 -18.75
CA ILE A 283 -27.61 -27.05 -17.31
C ILE A 283 -26.67 -28.23 -17.09
N LEU A 284 -26.75 -29.26 -17.93
CA LEU A 284 -25.79 -30.38 -17.94
C LEU A 284 -24.36 -29.90 -18.23
N SER A 285 -24.21 -29.03 -19.24
CA SER A 285 -22.94 -28.40 -19.62
C SER A 285 -22.28 -27.70 -18.44
N GLN A 286 -23.01 -26.78 -17.79
CA GLN A 286 -22.47 -25.99 -16.70
C GLN A 286 -22.09 -26.81 -15.45
N ARG A 287 -22.69 -28.00 -15.28
CA ARG A 287 -22.30 -28.96 -14.23
C ARG A 287 -21.10 -29.83 -14.62
N LYS A 288 -20.39 -29.52 -15.71
CA LYS A 288 -19.28 -30.31 -16.29
C LYS A 288 -19.71 -31.70 -16.77
N PHE A 289 -20.99 -31.90 -17.07
CA PHE A 289 -21.54 -33.14 -17.62
C PHE A 289 -21.84 -33.05 -19.12
N ALA A 290 -21.20 -32.13 -19.85
CA ALA A 290 -21.33 -32.00 -21.30
C ALA A 290 -21.05 -33.31 -22.10
N ARG A 291 -20.35 -34.28 -21.50
CA ARG A 291 -20.17 -35.65 -22.05
C ARG A 291 -21.49 -36.40 -22.23
N LEU A 292 -22.50 -36.08 -21.43
CA LEU A 292 -23.82 -36.74 -21.43
C LEU A 292 -24.79 -36.17 -22.46
N ILE A 293 -24.39 -35.12 -23.18
CA ILE A 293 -25.22 -34.53 -24.25
C ILE A 293 -25.32 -35.56 -25.39
N ASP A 294 -26.57 -35.87 -25.76
CA ASP A 294 -26.93 -36.82 -26.81
C ASP A 294 -26.53 -36.29 -28.21
N GLU A 295 -26.04 -37.17 -29.07
CA GLU A 295 -25.72 -36.83 -30.47
C GLU A 295 -27.00 -36.50 -31.25
N ASN A 296 -28.15 -37.09 -30.88
CA ASN A 296 -29.45 -36.76 -31.46
C ASN A 296 -29.81 -35.28 -31.27
N PHE A 297 -29.40 -34.68 -30.14
CA PHE A 297 -29.62 -33.25 -29.89
C PHE A 297 -28.82 -32.37 -30.86
N ALA A 298 -27.55 -32.73 -31.12
CA ALA A 298 -26.73 -32.01 -32.09
C ALA A 298 -27.26 -32.16 -33.53
N ALA A 299 -27.81 -33.33 -33.88
CA ALA A 299 -28.46 -33.57 -35.16
C ALA A 299 -29.78 -32.78 -35.32
N ALA A 300 -30.54 -32.61 -34.23
CA ALA A 300 -31.79 -31.87 -34.21
C ALA A 300 -31.63 -30.34 -34.45
N CYS A 301 -30.40 -29.82 -34.39
CA CYS A 301 -30.10 -28.42 -34.67
C CYS A 301 -30.56 -27.96 -36.06
N GLY A 302 -30.68 -28.87 -37.03
CA GLY A 302 -31.18 -28.55 -38.37
C GLY A 302 -32.61 -27.99 -38.39
N ALA A 303 -33.44 -28.32 -37.41
CA ALA A 303 -34.81 -27.81 -37.30
C ALA A 303 -34.88 -26.36 -36.78
N ASP A 304 -33.84 -25.91 -36.06
CA ASP A 304 -33.76 -24.57 -35.46
C ASP A 304 -32.30 -24.08 -35.41
N PRO A 305 -31.68 -23.81 -36.57
CA PRO A 305 -30.25 -23.53 -36.68
C PRO A 305 -29.85 -22.14 -36.17
N TYR A 306 -30.83 -21.28 -35.88
CA TYR A 306 -30.61 -19.93 -35.33
C TYR A 306 -30.86 -19.84 -33.83
N ASN A 307 -31.07 -20.98 -33.16
CA ASN A 307 -31.06 -21.02 -31.70
C ASN A 307 -29.62 -20.92 -31.19
N TYR A 308 -29.17 -19.69 -30.94
CA TYR A 308 -27.80 -19.44 -30.49
C TYR A 308 -27.50 -20.15 -29.16
N LEU A 309 -28.48 -20.36 -28.26
CA LEU A 309 -28.27 -21.12 -27.03
C LEU A 309 -27.99 -22.60 -27.33
N ALA A 310 -28.71 -23.21 -28.28
CA ALA A 310 -28.45 -24.57 -28.72
C ALA A 310 -27.07 -24.68 -29.39
N LEU A 311 -26.68 -23.70 -30.22
CA LEU A 311 -25.37 -23.66 -30.85
C LEU A 311 -24.22 -23.58 -29.82
N MET A 312 -24.40 -22.83 -28.73
CA MET A 312 -23.43 -22.82 -27.61
C MET A 312 -23.26 -24.20 -26.99
N VAL A 313 -24.36 -24.89 -26.69
CA VAL A 313 -24.34 -26.23 -26.11
C VAL A 313 -23.72 -27.26 -27.08
N ILE A 314 -24.03 -27.14 -28.38
CA ILE A 314 -23.48 -27.99 -29.44
C ILE A 314 -21.97 -27.77 -29.61
N GLY A 315 -21.52 -26.51 -29.50
CA GLY A 315 -20.09 -26.20 -29.51
C GLY A 315 -19.37 -26.91 -28.36
N GLU A 316 -19.93 -26.87 -27.14
CA GLU A 316 -19.36 -27.59 -26.01
C GLU A 316 -19.40 -29.12 -26.17
N PHE A 317 -20.50 -29.65 -26.72
CA PHE A 317 -20.60 -31.07 -27.10
C PHE A 317 -19.45 -31.52 -28.02
N TYR A 318 -19.10 -30.69 -29.02
CA TYR A 318 -17.98 -30.98 -29.93
C TYR A 318 -16.62 -30.78 -29.26
N ASN A 319 -16.47 -29.75 -28.41
CA ASN A 319 -15.25 -29.49 -27.64
C ASN A 319 -14.86 -30.69 -26.76
N VAL A 320 -15.83 -31.22 -26.01
CA VAL A 320 -15.63 -32.37 -25.12
C VAL A 320 -15.23 -33.64 -25.87
N ARG A 321 -15.66 -33.78 -27.14
CA ARG A 321 -15.28 -34.89 -28.05
C ARG A 321 -14.00 -34.60 -28.84
N MET A 322 -13.25 -33.55 -28.49
CA MET A 322 -12.02 -33.12 -29.16
C MET A 322 -12.19 -32.74 -30.64
N ARG A 323 -13.42 -32.47 -31.09
CA ARG A 323 -13.73 -31.98 -32.45
C ARG A 323 -13.69 -30.45 -32.45
N TYR A 324 -12.51 -29.88 -32.19
CA TYR A 324 -12.34 -28.44 -31.96
C TYR A 324 -12.74 -27.58 -33.16
N ASP A 325 -12.51 -28.03 -34.40
CA ASP A 325 -12.89 -27.27 -35.60
C ASP A 325 -14.42 -27.08 -35.70
N ARG A 326 -15.20 -28.13 -35.41
CA ARG A 326 -16.68 -28.06 -35.39
C ARG A 326 -17.17 -27.24 -34.20
N SER A 327 -16.49 -27.34 -33.07
CA SER A 327 -16.78 -26.53 -31.89
C SER A 327 -16.65 -25.04 -32.19
N VAL A 328 -15.56 -24.62 -32.83
CA VAL A 328 -15.35 -23.21 -33.22
C VAL A 328 -16.44 -22.75 -34.17
N LEU A 329 -16.81 -23.53 -35.17
CA LEU A 329 -17.87 -23.15 -36.11
C LEU A 329 -19.24 -22.97 -35.43
N ALA A 330 -19.61 -23.86 -34.51
CA ALA A 330 -20.83 -23.71 -33.72
C ALA A 330 -20.80 -22.44 -32.85
N PHE A 331 -19.64 -22.16 -32.26
CA PHE A 331 -19.42 -20.95 -31.47
C PHE A 331 -19.46 -19.68 -32.32
N GLU A 332 -18.78 -19.64 -33.46
CA GLU A 332 -18.84 -18.51 -34.41
C GLU A 332 -20.26 -18.27 -34.91
N ALA A 333 -21.02 -19.33 -35.20
CA ALA A 333 -22.43 -19.23 -35.57
C ALA A 333 -23.28 -18.61 -34.45
N ALA A 334 -23.07 -19.01 -33.19
CA ALA A 334 -23.74 -18.40 -32.04
C ALA A 334 -23.36 -16.93 -31.85
N SER A 335 -22.06 -16.61 -31.89
CA SER A 335 -21.55 -15.25 -31.72
C SER A 335 -21.94 -14.31 -32.87
N GLY A 336 -22.19 -14.87 -34.07
CA GLY A 336 -22.68 -14.13 -35.22
C GLY A 336 -24.15 -13.71 -35.10
N LEU A 337 -24.94 -14.43 -34.30
CA LEU A 337 -26.34 -14.11 -34.01
C LEU A 337 -26.47 -13.15 -32.82
N ASN A 338 -25.68 -13.37 -31.77
CA ASN A 338 -25.65 -12.50 -30.58
C ASN A 338 -24.21 -12.30 -30.10
N ALA A 339 -23.76 -11.04 -30.03
CA ALA A 339 -22.41 -10.68 -29.63
C ALA A 339 -22.15 -10.80 -28.11
N PHE A 340 -23.22 -10.80 -27.30
CA PHE A 340 -23.14 -10.84 -25.84
C PHE A 340 -23.74 -12.15 -25.32
N LEU A 341 -22.91 -13.19 -25.30
CA LEU A 341 -23.28 -14.54 -24.82
C LEU A 341 -22.94 -14.73 -23.34
N THR A 342 -23.11 -15.93 -22.76
CA THR A 342 -22.80 -16.14 -21.34
C THR A 342 -21.29 -16.12 -21.07
N PRO A 343 -20.82 -15.64 -19.90
CA PRO A 343 -19.39 -15.66 -19.56
C PRO A 343 -18.79 -17.08 -19.59
N HIS A 344 -19.56 -18.08 -19.17
CA HIS A 344 -19.17 -19.49 -19.25
C HIS A 344 -18.80 -19.90 -20.68
N TYR A 345 -19.62 -19.51 -21.65
CA TYR A 345 -19.37 -19.79 -23.06
C TYR A 345 -18.09 -19.13 -23.57
N HIS A 346 -17.85 -17.86 -23.25
CA HIS A 346 -16.64 -17.17 -23.72
C HIS A 346 -15.37 -17.85 -23.19
N ILE A 347 -15.40 -18.37 -21.96
CA ILE A 347 -14.31 -19.15 -21.38
C ILE A 347 -14.13 -20.49 -22.13
N VAL A 348 -15.20 -21.23 -22.39
CA VAL A 348 -15.14 -22.51 -23.11
C VAL A 348 -14.67 -22.31 -24.56
N TYR A 349 -15.14 -21.24 -25.21
CA TYR A 349 -14.74 -20.89 -26.57
C TYR A 349 -13.26 -20.49 -26.62
N ALA A 350 -12.80 -19.62 -25.71
CA ALA A 350 -11.39 -19.27 -25.60
C ALA A 350 -10.49 -20.49 -25.35
N ASN A 351 -10.90 -21.42 -24.49
CA ASN A 351 -10.18 -22.67 -24.26
C ASN A 351 -10.11 -23.53 -25.53
N THR A 352 -11.15 -23.53 -26.36
CA THR A 352 -11.16 -24.23 -27.65
C THR A 352 -10.17 -23.61 -28.63
N LEU A 353 -10.16 -22.28 -28.73
CA LEU A 353 -9.23 -21.52 -29.57
C LEU A 353 -7.78 -21.72 -29.11
N GLU A 354 -7.54 -21.80 -27.80
CA GLU A 354 -6.24 -22.16 -27.23
C GLU A 354 -5.78 -23.55 -27.67
N LYS A 355 -6.68 -24.56 -27.67
CA LYS A 355 -6.35 -25.91 -28.17
C LYS A 355 -5.95 -25.91 -29.64
N LEU A 356 -6.54 -25.01 -30.43
CA LEU A 356 -6.18 -24.76 -31.84
C LEU A 356 -4.97 -23.83 -32.02
N ARG A 357 -4.30 -23.42 -30.93
CA ARG A 357 -3.16 -22.49 -30.91
C ARG A 357 -3.48 -21.09 -31.46
N ASN A 358 -4.76 -20.70 -31.48
CA ASN A 358 -5.18 -19.35 -31.84
C ASN A 358 -5.28 -18.47 -30.58
N TYR A 359 -4.12 -18.14 -30.00
CA TYR A 359 -4.02 -17.46 -28.71
C TYR A 359 -4.55 -16.02 -28.73
N ILE A 360 -4.41 -15.30 -29.85
CA ILE A 360 -4.89 -13.92 -29.97
C ILE A 360 -6.43 -13.91 -29.92
N ALA A 361 -7.09 -14.76 -30.71
CA ALA A 361 -8.54 -14.88 -30.69
C ALA A 361 -9.05 -15.38 -29.32
N ALA A 362 -8.34 -16.32 -28.69
CA ALA A 362 -8.67 -16.77 -27.33
C ALA A 362 -8.62 -15.62 -26.31
N GLY A 363 -7.60 -14.75 -26.41
CA GLY A 363 -7.51 -13.54 -25.59
C GLY A 363 -8.65 -12.54 -25.87
N ASP A 364 -9.00 -12.35 -27.15
CA ASP A 364 -10.09 -11.45 -27.56
C ASP A 364 -11.45 -11.92 -26.99
N GLU A 365 -11.72 -13.24 -26.97
CA GLU A 365 -12.92 -13.80 -26.35
C GLU A 365 -12.95 -13.63 -24.82
N LEU A 366 -11.83 -13.88 -24.12
CA LEU A 366 -11.75 -13.70 -22.67
C LEU A 366 -11.90 -12.24 -22.24
N ALA A 367 -11.42 -11.31 -23.07
CA ALA A 367 -11.56 -9.88 -22.82
C ALA A 367 -13.01 -9.41 -22.88
N LYS A 368 -13.89 -10.07 -23.66
CA LYS A 368 -15.33 -9.75 -23.69
C LYS A 368 -16.00 -9.94 -22.34
N CYS A 369 -15.50 -10.86 -21.50
CA CYS A 369 -16.05 -11.11 -20.17
C CYS A 369 -15.98 -9.88 -19.23
N SER A 370 -15.09 -8.91 -19.48
CA SER A 370 -15.00 -7.70 -18.65
C SER A 370 -16.21 -6.77 -18.79
N VAL A 371 -17.03 -6.95 -19.83
CA VAL A 371 -18.23 -6.13 -20.07
C VAL A 371 -19.36 -6.46 -19.09
N TYR A 372 -19.41 -7.69 -18.55
CA TYR A 372 -20.49 -8.16 -17.67
C TYR A 372 -20.39 -7.62 -16.25
N SER A 373 -19.24 -7.77 -15.59
CA SER A 373 -18.99 -7.22 -14.25
C SER A 373 -17.49 -6.97 -14.02
N ARG A 374 -17.19 -6.05 -13.10
CA ARG A 374 -15.83 -5.85 -12.55
C ARG A 374 -15.29 -7.07 -11.80
N ASP A 375 -16.17 -7.99 -11.40
CA ASP A 375 -15.81 -9.22 -10.68
C ASP A 375 -15.10 -10.26 -11.57
N PHE A 376 -15.19 -10.13 -12.89
CA PHE A 376 -14.50 -10.99 -13.86
C PHE A 376 -13.03 -10.58 -14.08
N TYR A 377 -12.35 -10.02 -13.07
CA TYR A 377 -10.95 -9.61 -13.18
C TYR A 377 -10.00 -10.78 -13.51
N TYR A 378 -10.37 -12.01 -13.13
CA TYR A 378 -9.55 -13.19 -13.42
C TYR A 378 -9.55 -13.55 -14.92
N THR A 379 -10.65 -13.33 -15.65
CA THR A 379 -10.68 -13.59 -17.10
C THR A 379 -9.81 -12.60 -17.85
N GLY A 380 -9.69 -11.35 -17.38
CA GLY A 380 -8.75 -10.38 -17.94
C GLY A 380 -7.27 -10.74 -17.67
N TYR A 381 -6.97 -11.34 -16.52
CA TYR A 381 -5.65 -11.95 -16.28
C TYR A 381 -5.36 -13.10 -17.25
N LEU A 382 -6.32 -14.00 -17.47
CA LEU A 382 -6.18 -15.09 -18.44
C LEU A 382 -6.01 -14.56 -19.87
N ALA A 383 -6.79 -13.53 -20.26
CA ALA A 383 -6.68 -12.87 -21.56
C ALA A 383 -5.27 -12.29 -21.78
N GLY A 384 -4.73 -11.58 -20.78
CA GLY A 384 -3.36 -11.08 -20.82
C GLY A 384 -2.32 -12.17 -21.03
N LYS A 385 -2.46 -13.34 -20.38
CA LYS A 385 -1.59 -14.50 -20.62
C LYS A 385 -1.71 -15.05 -22.04
N LYS A 386 -2.93 -15.12 -22.59
CA LYS A 386 -3.13 -15.58 -23.98
C LYS A 386 -2.53 -14.62 -25.00
N TYR A 387 -2.62 -13.32 -24.77
CA TYR A 387 -1.92 -12.35 -25.61
C TYR A 387 -0.40 -12.46 -25.53
N ILE A 388 0.18 -12.80 -24.37
CA ILE A 388 1.62 -13.10 -24.25
C ILE A 388 1.99 -14.31 -25.10
N GLU A 389 1.24 -15.42 -24.96
CA GLU A 389 1.47 -16.65 -25.74
C GLU A 389 1.33 -16.41 -27.25
N GLY A 390 0.41 -15.52 -27.66
CA GLY A 390 0.21 -15.10 -29.05
C GLY A 390 1.16 -14.02 -29.57
N GLY A 391 2.11 -13.53 -28.76
CA GLY A 391 3.05 -12.47 -29.16
C GLY A 391 2.45 -11.05 -29.24
N ALA A 392 1.22 -10.85 -28.77
CA ALA A 392 0.49 -9.58 -28.79
C ALA A 392 0.76 -8.74 -27.52
N GLY A 393 2.01 -8.36 -27.27
CA GLY A 393 2.43 -7.68 -26.04
C GLY A 393 1.66 -6.39 -25.70
N LYS A 394 1.25 -5.61 -26.71
CA LYS A 394 0.46 -4.39 -26.48
C LYS A 394 -0.93 -4.69 -25.90
N LYS A 395 -1.65 -5.66 -26.48
CA LYS A 395 -2.95 -6.12 -25.96
C LYS A 395 -2.82 -6.72 -24.56
N ALA A 396 -1.75 -7.48 -24.32
CA ALA A 396 -1.45 -8.05 -23.00
C ALA A 396 -1.27 -6.96 -21.93
N ALA A 397 -0.51 -5.91 -22.24
CA ALA A 397 -0.30 -4.79 -21.33
C ALA A 397 -1.61 -4.05 -21.03
N GLU A 398 -2.41 -3.75 -22.05
CA GLU A 398 -3.70 -3.08 -21.89
C GLU A 398 -4.65 -3.85 -20.95
N GLU A 399 -4.75 -5.18 -21.09
CA GLU A 399 -5.58 -6.00 -20.19
C GLU A 399 -5.01 -6.10 -18.78
N PHE A 400 -3.71 -6.32 -18.63
CA PHE A 400 -3.09 -6.39 -17.31
C PHE A 400 -3.19 -5.08 -16.52
N GLU A 401 -3.08 -3.93 -17.19
CA GLU A 401 -3.26 -2.63 -16.56
C GLU A 401 -4.69 -2.42 -16.04
N LYS A 402 -5.71 -3.01 -16.68
CA LYS A 402 -7.10 -2.97 -16.21
C LYS A 402 -7.31 -3.79 -14.94
N VAL A 403 -6.67 -4.95 -14.83
CA VAL A 403 -6.98 -5.95 -13.76
C VAL A 403 -6.04 -5.93 -12.56
N ILE A 404 -4.82 -5.40 -12.68
CA ILE A 404 -3.78 -5.50 -11.64
C ILE A 404 -4.23 -5.02 -10.25
N ASP A 405 -5.05 -3.97 -10.20
CA ASP A 405 -5.53 -3.40 -8.95
C ASP A 405 -6.61 -4.29 -8.30
N SER A 406 -7.38 -5.01 -9.10
CA SER A 406 -8.43 -5.97 -8.67
C SER A 406 -7.93 -7.37 -8.34
N LEU A 407 -6.67 -7.71 -8.65
CA LEU A 407 -6.09 -9.03 -8.33
C LEU A 407 -5.86 -9.18 -6.82
N ASN A 408 -6.60 -10.10 -6.21
CA ASN A 408 -6.54 -10.41 -4.77
C ASN A 408 -5.40 -11.35 -4.38
N PHE A 409 -4.99 -12.27 -5.27
CA PHE A 409 -3.92 -13.22 -4.97
C PHE A 409 -2.55 -12.58 -5.19
N ALA A 410 -1.71 -12.61 -4.15
CA ALA A 410 -0.37 -12.00 -4.19
C ALA A 410 0.53 -12.60 -5.28
N GLU A 411 0.35 -13.87 -5.63
CA GLU A 411 1.13 -14.55 -6.66
C GLU A 411 0.80 -14.05 -8.06
N THR A 412 -0.50 -14.01 -8.42
CA THR A 412 -0.94 -13.53 -9.73
C THR A 412 -0.64 -12.05 -9.90
N LYS A 413 -0.85 -11.25 -8.85
CA LYS A 413 -0.50 -9.82 -8.85
C LYS A 413 1.00 -9.60 -9.01
N ARG A 414 1.84 -10.44 -8.40
CA ARG A 414 3.30 -10.40 -8.56
C ARG A 414 3.72 -10.76 -9.98
N GLU A 415 3.16 -11.81 -10.57
CA GLU A 415 3.44 -12.22 -11.95
C GLU A 415 3.10 -11.10 -12.94
N VAL A 416 1.90 -10.52 -12.82
CA VAL A 416 1.45 -9.41 -13.67
C VAL A 416 2.31 -8.15 -13.48
N ALA A 417 2.60 -7.78 -12.24
CA ALA A 417 3.44 -6.62 -11.93
C ALA A 417 4.87 -6.78 -12.47
N TYR A 418 5.43 -7.99 -12.37
CA TYR A 418 6.75 -8.30 -12.94
C TYR A 418 6.75 -8.17 -14.46
N TRP A 419 5.74 -8.73 -15.13
CA TRP A 419 5.64 -8.67 -16.58
C TRP A 419 5.44 -7.23 -17.08
N LEU A 420 4.52 -6.46 -16.47
CA LEU A 420 4.30 -5.05 -16.81
C LEU A 420 5.53 -4.18 -16.54
N MET A 421 6.27 -4.46 -15.47
CA MET A 421 7.53 -3.78 -15.17
C MET A 421 8.53 -3.99 -16.31
N ASN A 422 8.76 -5.22 -16.76
CA ASN A 422 9.70 -5.51 -17.85
C ASN A 422 9.22 -4.97 -19.20
N TYR A 423 7.91 -5.05 -19.47
CA TYR A 423 7.32 -4.49 -20.69
C TYR A 423 7.54 -2.97 -20.78
N HIS A 424 7.30 -2.24 -19.69
CA HIS A 424 7.50 -0.78 -19.65
C HIS A 424 8.96 -0.36 -19.54
N ALA A 425 9.84 -1.23 -19.04
CA ALA A 425 11.29 -1.04 -19.14
C ALA A 425 11.74 -1.10 -20.61
N GLY A 426 11.24 -2.07 -21.39
CA GLY A 426 11.53 -2.19 -22.83
C GLY A 426 10.93 -1.08 -23.69
N SER A 427 9.81 -0.49 -23.28
CA SER A 427 9.15 0.62 -24.01
C SER A 427 9.66 2.02 -23.64
N GLY A 428 10.54 2.14 -22.64
CA GLY A 428 11.10 3.42 -22.18
C GLY A 428 10.17 4.25 -21.29
N ASN A 429 9.06 3.69 -20.78
CA ASN A 429 8.13 4.41 -19.90
C ASN A 429 8.54 4.31 -18.42
N SER A 430 9.42 5.21 -17.99
CA SER A 430 9.96 5.26 -16.63
C SER A 430 8.89 5.38 -15.54
N GLN A 431 7.82 6.16 -15.76
CA GLN A 431 6.78 6.37 -14.75
C GLN A 431 6.01 5.08 -14.46
N LYS A 432 5.58 4.38 -15.52
CA LYS A 432 4.89 3.09 -15.39
C LYS A 432 5.80 2.00 -14.85
N PHE A 433 7.07 1.98 -15.25
CA PHE A 433 8.07 1.06 -14.69
C PHE A 433 8.15 1.15 -13.16
N TYR A 434 8.31 2.35 -12.59
CA TYR A 434 8.40 2.52 -11.14
C TYR A 434 7.09 2.18 -10.42
N ARG A 435 5.94 2.48 -11.04
CA ARG A 435 4.62 2.08 -10.51
C ARG A 435 4.52 0.56 -10.34
N TYR A 436 4.84 -0.20 -11.39
CA TYR A 436 4.71 -1.66 -11.36
C TYR A 436 5.82 -2.33 -10.55
N ARG A 437 7.03 -1.74 -10.52
CA ARG A 437 8.10 -2.16 -9.60
C ARG A 437 7.64 -2.06 -8.14
N ARG A 438 6.98 -0.96 -7.75
CA ARG A 438 6.41 -0.82 -6.40
C ARG A 438 5.33 -1.87 -6.12
N ALA A 439 4.44 -2.12 -7.08
CA ALA A 439 3.40 -3.13 -6.95
C ALA A 439 3.99 -4.55 -6.78
N TYR A 440 5.05 -4.87 -7.53
CA TYR A 440 5.78 -6.13 -7.43
C TYR A 440 6.34 -6.36 -6.02
N PHE A 441 7.09 -5.39 -5.47
CA PHE A 441 7.67 -5.51 -4.13
C PHE A 441 6.60 -5.57 -3.05
N LYS A 442 5.53 -4.77 -3.15
CA LYS A 442 4.41 -4.84 -2.21
C LYS A 442 3.78 -6.24 -2.19
N SER A 443 3.60 -6.86 -3.35
CA SER A 443 3.06 -8.20 -3.47
C SER A 443 4.03 -9.27 -2.92
N PHE A 444 5.33 -9.10 -3.16
CA PHE A 444 6.37 -9.99 -2.64
C PHE A 444 6.43 -10.00 -1.12
N PHE A 445 6.43 -8.82 -0.48
CA PHE A 445 6.49 -8.71 0.98
C PHE A 445 5.22 -9.23 1.68
N ASN A 446 4.07 -9.14 1.02
CA ASN A 446 2.81 -9.71 1.50
C ASN A 446 2.67 -11.21 1.19
N SER A 447 3.67 -11.85 0.59
CA SER A 447 3.59 -13.28 0.27
C SER A 447 3.70 -14.14 1.54
N PRO A 448 2.89 -15.21 1.67
CA PRO A 448 2.99 -16.16 2.78
C PRO A 448 4.41 -16.73 2.93
N THR A 449 5.12 -16.93 1.82
CA THR A 449 6.51 -17.40 1.80
C THR A 449 7.47 -16.43 2.48
N PHE A 450 7.35 -15.12 2.19
CA PHE A 450 8.24 -14.12 2.80
C PHE A 450 7.93 -13.94 4.29
N ILE A 451 6.64 -13.94 4.65
CA ILE A 451 6.21 -13.92 6.04
C ILE A 451 6.73 -15.15 6.79
N GLY A 452 6.67 -16.34 6.18
CA GLY A 452 7.24 -17.57 6.74
C GLY A 452 8.75 -17.46 6.99
N VAL A 453 9.51 -16.86 6.08
CA VAL A 453 10.95 -16.60 6.27
C VAL A 453 11.20 -15.64 7.44
N LEU A 454 10.42 -14.57 7.57
CA LEU A 454 10.52 -13.65 8.73
C LEU A 454 10.20 -14.34 10.05
N ILE A 455 9.18 -15.21 10.08
CA ILE A 455 8.84 -16.02 11.25
C ILE A 455 10.00 -16.95 11.61
N LEU A 456 10.64 -17.58 10.62
CA LEU A 456 11.83 -18.40 10.87
C LEU A 456 12.99 -17.57 11.42
N PHE A 457 13.29 -16.41 10.84
CA PHE A 457 14.32 -15.51 11.38
C PHE A 457 14.01 -15.08 12.82
N TRP A 458 12.75 -14.73 13.09
CA TRP A 458 12.30 -14.39 14.43
C TRP A 458 12.41 -15.58 15.39
N PHE A 459 12.04 -16.78 14.95
CA PHE A 459 12.18 -18.01 15.72
C PHE A 459 13.65 -18.31 16.06
N PHE A 460 14.56 -18.20 15.08
CA PHE A 460 16.01 -18.34 15.31
C PHE A 460 16.54 -17.27 16.28
N TYR A 461 16.07 -16.03 16.14
CA TYR A 461 16.41 -14.95 17.05
C TYR A 461 15.91 -15.20 18.48
N MET A 462 14.70 -15.73 18.64
CA MET A 462 14.14 -16.10 19.95
C MET A 462 14.90 -17.28 20.57
N MET A 463 15.28 -18.27 19.76
CA MET A 463 16.02 -19.46 20.20
C MET A 463 17.50 -19.19 20.50
N ARG A 464 18.05 -18.00 20.21
CA ARG A 464 19.46 -17.70 20.46
C ARG A 464 19.86 -17.82 21.93
N LYS A 465 18.99 -17.41 22.86
CA LYS A 465 19.26 -17.47 24.31
C LYS A 465 19.25 -18.90 24.83
N THR A 466 18.28 -19.72 24.37
CA THR A 466 18.20 -21.13 24.75
C THR A 466 19.34 -21.94 24.15
N ALA A 467 19.66 -21.74 22.86
CA ALA A 467 20.82 -22.37 22.22
C ALA A 467 22.14 -21.95 22.89
N ALA A 468 22.29 -20.67 23.26
CA ALA A 468 23.47 -20.21 23.98
C ALA A 468 23.62 -20.90 25.35
N ARG A 469 22.53 -21.01 26.11
CA ARG A 469 22.52 -21.64 27.44
C ARG A 469 22.83 -23.14 27.41
N PHE A 470 22.27 -23.88 26.46
CA PHE A 470 22.37 -25.35 26.45
C PHE A 470 23.47 -25.91 25.54
N ILE A 471 23.97 -25.14 24.56
CA ILE A 471 24.95 -25.64 23.59
C ILE A 471 26.24 -24.81 23.65
N ILE A 472 26.16 -23.49 23.48
CA ILE A 472 27.35 -22.63 23.36
C ILE A 472 28.14 -22.56 24.67
N ILE A 473 27.47 -22.32 25.79
CA ILE A 473 28.14 -22.20 27.10
C ILE A 473 28.82 -23.53 27.51
N PRO A 474 28.16 -24.70 27.45
CA PRO A 474 28.81 -25.98 27.79
C PRO A 474 29.99 -26.31 26.87
N THR A 475 29.88 -26.04 25.57
CA THR A 475 30.97 -26.27 24.61
C THR A 475 32.15 -25.35 24.87
N LEU A 476 31.92 -24.04 25.08
CA LEU A 476 32.98 -23.09 25.44
C LEU A 476 33.64 -23.43 26.77
N ARG A 477 32.87 -23.87 27.78
CA ARG A 477 33.39 -24.32 29.08
C ARG A 477 34.24 -25.59 28.96
N PHE A 478 33.86 -26.51 28.08
CA PHE A 478 34.65 -27.71 27.81
C PHE A 478 35.96 -27.34 27.11
N LEU A 479 35.89 -26.51 26.07
CA LEU A 479 37.07 -26.07 25.33
C LEU A 479 38.03 -25.25 26.21
N SER A 480 37.53 -24.40 27.10
CA SER A 480 38.38 -23.58 27.97
C SER A 480 39.19 -24.43 28.95
N ARG A 481 38.60 -25.50 29.49
CA ARG A 481 39.29 -26.45 30.37
C ARG A 481 40.38 -27.26 29.67
N ILE A 482 40.17 -27.60 28.39
CA ILE A 482 41.15 -28.36 27.59
C ILE A 482 42.33 -27.47 27.19
N TYR A 483 42.02 -26.35 26.53
CA TYR A 483 43.06 -25.51 25.91
C TYR A 483 43.73 -24.56 26.92
N LYS A 484 43.10 -24.32 28.07
CA LYS A 484 43.58 -23.46 29.16
C LYS A 484 44.06 -22.07 28.71
N LYS A 485 43.42 -21.50 27.68
CA LYS A 485 43.76 -20.15 27.16
C LYS A 485 42.89 -19.08 27.82
N GLU A 486 43.51 -18.00 28.31
CA GLU A 486 42.84 -16.82 28.91
C GLU A 486 41.68 -16.31 28.04
N GLY A 487 41.91 -16.15 26.73
CA GLY A 487 40.90 -15.67 25.78
C GLY A 487 39.65 -16.57 25.70
N LEU A 488 39.77 -17.87 25.95
CA LEU A 488 38.63 -18.78 25.97
C LEU A 488 37.84 -18.66 27.28
N PHE A 489 38.52 -18.57 28.44
CA PHE A 489 37.85 -18.29 29.71
C PHE A 489 37.08 -16.98 29.66
N ASN A 490 37.67 -15.95 29.05
CA ASN A 490 37.04 -14.67 28.79
C ASN A 490 35.77 -14.78 27.95
N LYS A 491 35.80 -15.53 26.84
CA LYS A 491 34.63 -15.75 25.99
C LYS A 491 33.54 -16.55 26.69
N THR A 492 33.92 -17.58 27.45
CA THR A 492 32.97 -18.38 28.24
C THR A 492 32.31 -17.53 29.32
N PHE A 493 33.07 -16.71 30.05
CA PHE A 493 32.54 -15.79 31.06
C PHE A 493 31.58 -14.78 30.45
N ASN A 494 31.98 -14.09 29.37
CA ASN A 494 31.09 -13.16 28.67
C ASN A 494 29.81 -13.86 28.17
N ALA A 495 29.89 -15.13 27.74
CA ALA A 495 28.72 -15.90 27.34
C ALA A 495 27.79 -16.21 28.52
N TYR A 496 28.34 -16.56 29.69
CA TYR A 496 27.57 -16.68 30.93
C TYR A 496 26.88 -15.37 31.30
N CYS A 497 27.59 -14.25 31.26
CA CYS A 497 27.04 -12.94 31.63
C CYS A 497 25.96 -12.45 30.64
N ASN A 498 26.13 -12.68 29.34
CA ASN A 498 25.22 -12.17 28.32
C ASN A 498 24.00 -13.07 28.08
N PHE A 499 24.12 -14.38 28.28
CA PHE A 499 23.12 -15.36 27.86
C PHE A 499 22.78 -16.43 28.91
N GLY A 500 23.48 -16.44 30.05
CA GLY A 500 23.37 -17.48 31.07
C GLY A 500 23.04 -16.94 32.46
N ASP A 501 23.37 -17.76 33.45
CA ASP A 501 23.29 -17.44 34.87
C ASP A 501 24.57 -16.69 35.29
N CYS A 502 24.42 -15.40 35.62
CA CYS A 502 25.53 -14.53 36.02
C CYS A 502 26.29 -15.10 37.23
N GLU A 503 25.60 -15.77 38.16
CA GLU A 503 26.22 -16.34 39.36
C GLU A 503 27.12 -17.53 39.00
N ALA A 504 26.65 -18.40 38.11
CA ALA A 504 27.46 -19.49 37.56
C ALA A 504 28.69 -18.97 36.80
N GLY A 505 28.54 -17.84 36.08
CA GLY A 505 29.63 -17.14 35.40
C GLY A 505 30.69 -16.63 36.37
N VAL A 506 30.28 -15.89 37.41
CA VAL A 506 31.16 -15.37 38.47
C VAL A 506 31.91 -16.50 39.15
N LYS A 507 31.22 -17.58 39.55
CA LYS A 507 31.86 -18.75 40.17
C LYS A 507 32.89 -19.40 39.26
N TYR A 508 32.53 -19.62 38.00
CA TYR A 508 33.42 -20.21 37.00
C TYR A 508 34.68 -19.36 36.75
N TYR A 509 34.52 -18.04 36.68
CA TYR A 509 35.64 -17.14 36.41
C TYR A 509 36.52 -16.93 37.66
N ALA A 510 35.94 -16.95 38.86
CA ALA A 510 36.68 -16.98 40.12
C ALA A 510 37.49 -18.28 40.28
N GLU A 511 36.92 -19.45 39.90
CA GLU A 511 37.67 -20.72 39.85
C GLU A 511 38.87 -20.64 38.90
N TYR A 512 38.71 -19.99 37.74
CA TYR A 512 39.80 -19.75 36.81
C TYR A 512 40.89 -18.87 37.42
N ILE A 513 40.53 -17.74 38.04
CA ILE A 513 41.49 -16.84 38.70
C ILE A 513 42.27 -17.57 39.80
N ARG A 514 41.62 -18.41 40.60
CA ARG A 514 42.30 -19.22 41.64
C ARG A 514 43.25 -20.27 41.07
N SER A 515 43.01 -20.73 39.84
CA SER A 515 43.87 -21.72 39.17
C SER A 515 45.11 -21.11 38.53
N LEU A 516 45.17 -19.77 38.40
CA LEU A 516 46.33 -19.06 37.87
C LEU A 516 47.45 -19.04 38.92
N ASP A 517 48.66 -19.35 38.46
CA ASP A 517 49.86 -19.19 39.27
C ASP A 517 50.32 -17.73 39.20
N ARG A 518 50.20 -17.02 40.33
CA ARG A 518 50.52 -15.59 40.45
C ARG A 518 51.98 -15.28 40.14
N SER A 519 52.88 -16.24 40.34
CA SER A 519 54.31 -16.06 40.06
C SER A 519 54.65 -16.24 38.57
N ARG A 520 53.95 -17.16 37.90
CA ARG A 520 54.21 -17.52 36.50
C ARG A 520 53.48 -16.64 35.51
N GLU A 521 52.26 -16.21 35.84
CA GLU A 521 51.39 -15.42 34.94
C GLU A 521 50.77 -14.20 35.66
N PRO A 522 51.59 -13.30 36.25
CA PRO A 522 51.10 -12.16 37.05
C PRO A 522 50.14 -11.25 36.27
N GLY A 523 50.44 -10.97 34.99
CA GLY A 523 49.60 -10.13 34.15
C GLY A 523 48.24 -10.77 33.78
N ALA A 524 48.15 -12.09 33.72
CA ALA A 524 46.87 -12.77 33.47
C ALA A 524 46.00 -12.77 34.74
N PHE A 525 46.62 -12.94 35.91
CA PHE A 525 45.95 -12.80 37.21
C PHE A 525 45.37 -11.40 37.38
N GLU A 526 46.17 -10.35 37.14
CA GLU A 526 45.74 -8.96 37.23
C GLU A 526 44.56 -8.64 36.30
N ARG A 527 44.71 -8.85 34.97
CA ARG A 527 43.64 -8.56 34.00
C ARG A 527 42.36 -9.33 34.29
N SER A 528 42.48 -10.59 34.74
CA SER A 528 41.33 -11.42 35.05
C SER A 528 40.62 -10.96 36.34
N SER A 529 41.38 -10.60 37.38
CA SER A 529 40.84 -10.07 38.63
C SER A 529 40.17 -8.71 38.41
N VAL A 530 40.78 -7.79 37.67
CA VAL A 530 40.16 -6.51 37.28
C VAL A 530 38.86 -6.75 36.54
N LYS A 531 38.86 -7.63 35.54
CA LYS A 531 37.65 -7.95 34.77
C LYS A 531 36.52 -8.52 35.62
N LEU A 532 36.84 -9.39 36.59
CA LEU A 532 35.84 -9.92 37.52
C LEU A 532 35.28 -8.82 38.44
N GLY A 533 36.17 -8.00 39.00
CA GLY A 533 35.80 -6.89 39.88
C GLY A 533 34.90 -5.87 39.19
N VAL A 534 35.26 -5.44 37.98
CA VAL A 534 34.45 -4.52 37.15
C VAL A 534 33.09 -5.13 36.81
N PHE A 535 33.04 -6.43 36.49
CA PHE A 535 31.76 -7.10 36.27
C PHE A 535 30.88 -7.12 37.54
N LEU A 536 31.46 -7.39 38.71
CA LEU A 536 30.73 -7.38 39.98
C LEU A 536 30.16 -6.00 40.31
N LEU A 537 30.91 -4.92 40.05
CA LEU A 537 30.40 -3.54 40.16
C LEU A 537 29.22 -3.31 39.21
N SER A 538 29.32 -3.74 37.95
CA SER A 538 28.23 -3.57 36.96
C SER A 538 26.92 -4.30 37.32
N VAL A 539 26.99 -5.32 38.18
CA VAL A 539 25.83 -6.08 38.69
C VAL A 539 25.46 -5.61 40.11
N TYR A 540 25.94 -4.45 40.55
CA TYR A 540 25.67 -3.85 41.87
C TYR A 540 26.04 -4.77 43.05
N ARG A 541 27.18 -5.46 42.97
CA ARG A 541 27.77 -6.25 44.07
C ARG A 541 29.10 -5.65 44.54
N PRO A 542 29.10 -4.43 45.12
CA PRO A 542 30.34 -3.73 45.48
C PRO A 542 31.15 -4.45 46.57
N GLU A 543 30.51 -5.15 47.51
CA GLU A 543 31.23 -5.90 48.56
C GLU A 543 32.07 -7.06 48.01
N ASP A 544 31.57 -7.76 46.99
CA ASP A 544 32.33 -8.85 46.38
C ASP A 544 33.42 -8.31 45.44
N ALA A 545 33.15 -7.20 44.75
CA ALA A 545 34.16 -6.49 43.97
C ALA A 545 35.32 -6.02 44.86
N LYS A 546 34.99 -5.44 46.02
CA LYS A 546 35.96 -5.01 47.03
C LYS A 546 36.91 -6.13 47.44
N LYS A 547 36.38 -7.32 47.75
CA LYS A 547 37.23 -8.49 48.07
C LYS A 547 38.21 -8.84 46.95
N VAL A 548 37.73 -8.84 45.70
CA VAL A 548 38.56 -9.15 44.52
C VAL A 548 39.65 -8.10 44.32
N PHE A 549 39.33 -6.81 44.43
CA PHE A 549 40.30 -5.74 44.27
C PHE A 549 41.29 -5.65 45.43
N CYS A 550 40.86 -5.85 46.69
CA CYS A 550 41.76 -5.94 47.85
C CYS A 550 42.76 -7.10 47.71
N GLU A 551 42.29 -8.27 47.25
CA GLU A 551 43.18 -9.39 46.98
C GLU A 551 44.20 -9.05 45.87
N LEU A 552 43.77 -8.36 44.82
CA LEU A 552 44.66 -7.89 43.76
C LEU A 552 45.70 -6.89 44.28
N LEU A 553 45.30 -5.89 45.07
CA LEU A 553 46.21 -4.90 45.65
C LEU A 553 47.18 -5.50 46.67
N SER A 554 46.79 -6.55 47.40
CA SER A 554 47.71 -7.25 48.30
C SER A 554 48.86 -7.93 47.55
N PHE A 555 48.65 -8.29 46.28
CA PHE A 555 49.67 -8.85 45.40
C PHE A 555 50.41 -7.77 44.62
N ARG A 556 49.68 -6.76 44.14
CA ARG A 556 50.18 -5.66 43.32
C ARG A 556 49.65 -4.32 43.85
N PRO A 557 50.34 -3.69 44.81
CA PRO A 557 49.87 -2.45 45.44
C PRO A 557 49.75 -1.25 44.49
N ASP A 558 50.52 -1.25 43.40
CA ASP A 558 50.57 -0.23 42.36
C ASP A 558 49.55 -0.47 41.21
N CYS A 559 48.51 -1.27 41.43
CA CYS A 559 47.50 -1.53 40.40
C CYS A 559 46.44 -0.41 40.36
N GLY A 560 46.63 0.57 39.47
CA GLY A 560 45.73 1.72 39.32
C GLY A 560 44.27 1.34 39.03
N ASP A 561 44.03 0.34 38.18
CA ASP A 561 42.66 -0.15 37.88
C ASP A 561 41.97 -0.75 39.11
N ALA A 562 42.73 -1.38 40.02
CA ALA A 562 42.20 -1.94 41.26
C ALA A 562 41.92 -0.86 42.30
N LEU A 563 42.76 0.18 42.39
CA LEU A 563 42.51 1.36 43.23
C LEU A 563 41.25 2.10 42.75
N LEU A 564 41.12 2.35 41.45
CA LEU A 564 39.91 2.91 40.84
C LEU A 564 38.68 2.04 41.13
N GLY A 565 38.79 0.73 40.95
CA GLY A 565 37.73 -0.23 41.22
C GLY A 565 37.29 -0.27 42.70
N LEU A 566 38.22 -0.16 43.64
CA LEU A 566 37.92 -0.01 45.07
C LEU A 566 37.23 1.32 45.37
N GLY A 567 37.73 2.43 44.82
CA GLY A 567 37.08 3.73 44.98
C GLY A 567 35.62 3.70 44.52
N ILE A 568 35.34 3.08 43.36
CA ILE A 568 33.96 2.92 42.86
C ILE A 568 33.14 2.02 43.80
N ALA A 569 33.71 0.91 44.28
CA ALA A 569 33.03 0.03 45.22
C ALA A 569 32.63 0.75 46.51
N GLU A 570 33.54 1.53 47.10
CA GLU A 570 33.30 2.30 48.32
C GLU A 570 32.31 3.45 48.09
N TYR A 571 32.39 4.11 46.93
CA TYR A 571 31.42 5.12 46.52
C TYR A 571 29.99 4.55 46.43
N ASP A 572 29.83 3.37 45.83
CA ASP A 572 28.55 2.67 45.75
C ASP A 572 28.03 2.25 47.14
N LEU A 573 28.95 1.87 48.05
CA LEU A 573 28.67 1.57 49.46
C LEU A 573 28.42 2.82 50.32
N LYS A 574 28.53 4.04 49.76
CA LYS A 574 28.35 5.33 50.44
C LYS A 574 29.44 5.71 51.44
N ASN A 575 30.62 5.08 51.39
CA ASN A 575 31.80 5.46 52.15
C ASN A 575 32.61 6.50 51.35
N ILE A 576 32.09 7.72 51.26
CA ILE A 576 32.57 8.76 50.32
C ILE A 576 34.00 9.23 50.65
N ASP A 577 34.34 9.31 51.93
CA ASP A 577 35.67 9.65 52.46
C ASP A 577 36.72 8.62 52.02
N ILE A 578 36.44 7.33 52.27
CA ILE A 578 37.32 6.22 51.88
C ILE A 578 37.43 6.12 50.36
N ALA A 579 36.32 6.34 49.63
CA ALA A 579 36.32 6.35 48.18
C ALA A 579 37.27 7.43 47.62
N LEU A 580 37.26 8.64 48.21
CA LEU A 580 38.14 9.72 47.79
C LEU A 580 39.61 9.34 47.98
N GLU A 581 39.99 8.74 49.12
CA GLU A 581 41.37 8.30 49.35
C GLU A 581 41.85 7.32 48.26
N TYR A 582 41.01 6.34 47.89
CA TYR A 582 41.35 5.41 46.81
C TYR A 582 41.43 6.08 45.44
N PHE A 583 40.56 7.05 45.14
CA PHE A 583 40.66 7.80 43.89
C PHE A 583 41.91 8.68 43.84
N MET A 584 42.29 9.33 44.94
CA MET A 584 43.54 10.09 45.03
C MET A 584 44.77 9.19 44.86
N GLY A 585 44.78 8.02 45.50
CA GLY A 585 45.83 7.03 45.28
C GLY A 585 45.88 6.53 43.84
N ALA A 586 44.71 6.34 43.19
CA ALA A 586 44.66 5.99 41.78
C ALA A 586 45.22 7.10 40.88
N ILE A 587 44.97 8.38 41.19
CA ILE A 587 45.53 9.53 40.46
C ILE A 587 47.07 9.52 40.49
N GLU A 588 47.69 9.15 41.62
CA GLU A 588 49.15 9.08 41.73
C GLU A 588 49.76 7.96 40.85
N VAL A 589 49.01 6.88 40.65
CA VAL A 589 49.47 5.69 39.92
C VAL A 589 49.17 5.76 38.42
N ILE A 590 48.00 6.29 38.04
CA ILE A 590 47.52 6.40 36.66
C ILE A 590 47.05 7.84 36.35
N PRO A 591 47.96 8.84 36.35
CA PRO A 591 47.62 10.25 36.15
C PRO A 591 47.04 10.54 34.75
N GLU A 592 47.28 9.67 33.78
CA GLU A 592 46.72 9.75 32.43
C GLU A 592 45.29 9.21 32.31
N ASN A 593 44.75 8.53 33.34
CA ASN A 593 43.39 8.06 33.34
C ASN A 593 42.46 9.15 33.91
N HIS A 594 41.46 9.56 33.14
CA HIS A 594 40.55 10.63 33.56
C HIS A 594 39.55 10.20 34.66
N MET A 595 39.24 8.91 34.79
CA MET A 595 38.17 8.41 35.67
C MET A 595 38.43 8.64 37.17
N PRO A 596 39.65 8.40 37.70
CA PRO A 596 39.99 8.79 39.08
C PRO A 596 39.71 10.26 39.39
N TYR A 597 40.12 11.19 38.52
CA TYR A 597 39.85 12.62 38.69
C TYR A 597 38.35 12.95 38.70
N TYR A 598 37.57 12.31 37.81
CA TYR A 598 36.13 12.51 37.74
C TYR A 598 35.44 12.11 39.05
N TYR A 599 35.70 10.89 39.53
CA TYR A 599 35.07 10.40 40.75
C TYR A 599 35.60 11.07 42.01
N ALA A 600 36.89 11.40 42.09
CA ALA A 600 37.44 12.21 43.16
C ALA A 600 36.73 13.57 43.24
N GLY A 601 36.55 14.23 42.10
CA GLY A 601 35.83 15.49 42.03
C GLY A 601 34.37 15.39 42.48
N ILE A 602 33.66 14.32 42.10
CA ILE A 602 32.29 14.05 42.61
C ILE A 602 32.31 13.86 44.13
N CYS A 603 33.21 13.05 44.67
CA CYS A 603 33.33 12.84 46.11
C CYS A 603 33.61 14.15 46.85
N SER A 604 34.53 14.99 46.35
CA SER A 604 34.81 16.32 46.92
C SER A 604 33.59 17.25 46.90
N VAL A 605 32.81 17.25 45.82
CA VAL A 605 31.54 18.01 45.74
C VAL A 605 30.53 17.51 46.77
N LEU A 606 30.38 16.18 46.92
CA LEU A 606 29.48 15.57 47.90
C LEU A 606 29.88 15.88 49.35
N MET A 607 31.17 16.01 49.62
CA MET A 607 31.70 16.38 50.94
C MET A 607 31.67 17.88 51.23
N GLY A 608 31.24 18.71 50.27
CA GLY A 608 31.06 20.16 50.44
C GLY A 608 32.19 21.03 49.89
N SER A 609 33.33 20.43 49.51
CA SER A 609 34.47 21.10 48.83
C SER A 609 34.19 21.27 47.34
N LYS A 610 33.20 22.11 47.01
CA LYS A 610 32.67 22.24 45.65
C LYS A 610 33.69 22.79 44.65
N LYS A 611 34.57 23.72 45.08
CA LYS A 611 35.50 24.39 44.19
C LYS A 611 36.62 23.43 43.77
N GLU A 612 37.24 22.77 44.73
CA GLU A 612 38.29 21.76 44.51
C GLU A 612 37.74 20.58 43.69
N GLY A 613 36.51 20.16 43.98
CA GLY A 613 35.86 19.08 43.24
C GLY A 613 35.63 19.41 41.77
N ILE A 614 35.23 20.65 41.45
CA ILE A 614 35.06 21.08 40.06
C ILE A 614 36.40 21.22 39.34
N GLU A 615 37.45 21.71 40.01
CA GLU A 615 38.80 21.74 39.45
C GLU A 615 39.28 20.33 39.05
N LEU A 616 39.03 19.31 39.87
CA LEU A 616 39.32 17.91 39.55
C LEU A 616 38.51 17.41 38.35
N ILE A 617 37.21 17.73 38.26
CA ILE A 617 36.37 17.37 37.10
C ILE A 617 36.86 18.07 35.82
N MET A 618 37.31 19.32 35.91
CA MET A 618 37.91 20.04 34.78
C MET A 618 39.21 19.38 34.33
N ILE A 619 40.05 18.92 35.26
CA ILE A 619 41.26 18.15 34.93
C ILE A 619 40.88 16.83 34.25
N SER A 620 39.87 16.11 34.77
CA SER A 620 39.36 14.90 34.13
C SER A 620 38.97 15.15 32.67
N TYR A 621 38.20 16.21 32.42
CA TYR A 621 37.78 16.55 31.06
C TYR A 621 38.95 17.00 30.16
N LYS A 622 39.98 17.64 30.73
CA LYS A 622 41.22 17.99 30.01
C LYS A 622 41.99 16.75 29.56
N ILE A 623 41.99 15.70 30.38
CA ILE A 623 42.65 14.41 30.08
C ILE A 623 41.83 13.64 29.03
N ASP A 624 40.52 13.53 29.21
CA ASP A 624 39.60 12.89 28.26
C ASP A 624 38.38 13.77 27.98
N ASN A 625 38.40 14.43 26.83
CA ASN A 625 37.36 15.35 26.39
C ASN A 625 36.08 14.66 25.87
N SER A 626 36.05 13.32 25.86
CA SER A 626 34.88 12.52 25.51
C SER A 626 33.89 12.36 26.66
N CYS A 627 34.31 12.67 27.90
CA CYS A 627 33.48 12.57 29.08
C CYS A 627 32.40 13.67 29.15
N GLU A 628 31.25 13.43 28.52
CA GLU A 628 30.10 14.36 28.50
C GLU A 628 29.61 14.73 29.91
N SER A 629 29.60 13.75 30.82
CA SER A 629 29.14 13.98 32.19
C SER A 629 30.04 14.97 32.95
N ALA A 630 31.35 14.99 32.67
CA ALA A 630 32.27 15.95 33.27
C ALA A 630 31.99 17.37 32.76
N LEU A 631 31.85 17.53 31.43
CA LEU A 631 31.53 18.81 30.81
C LEU A 631 30.23 19.42 31.35
N ASN A 632 29.17 18.61 31.42
CA ASN A 632 27.86 19.04 31.92
C ASN A 632 27.91 19.47 33.38
N LEU A 633 28.67 18.76 34.22
CA LEU A 633 28.85 19.12 35.63
C LEU A 633 29.59 20.46 35.76
N CYS A 634 30.70 20.65 35.05
CA CYS A 634 31.43 21.92 35.03
C CYS A 634 30.52 23.07 34.58
N GLU A 635 29.83 22.92 33.45
CA GLU A 635 28.93 23.94 32.93
C GLU A 635 27.82 24.28 33.93
N SER A 636 27.15 23.27 34.49
CA SER A 636 26.08 23.47 35.47
C SER A 636 26.56 24.22 36.72
N TYR A 637 27.78 23.94 37.17
CA TYR A 637 28.40 24.62 38.29
C TYR A 637 28.69 26.08 37.97
N PHE A 638 29.34 26.39 36.85
CA PHE A 638 29.65 27.78 36.50
C PHE A 638 28.38 28.61 36.24
N LEU A 639 27.38 28.05 35.55
CA LEU A 639 26.12 28.74 35.28
C LEU A 639 25.32 29.00 36.55
N SER A 640 25.20 28.02 37.45
CA SER A 640 24.43 28.18 38.70
C SER A 640 25.05 29.18 39.68
N ASN A 641 26.37 29.37 39.63
CA ASN A 641 27.08 30.37 40.43
C ASN A 641 27.31 31.70 39.68
N ASN A 642 26.74 31.86 38.48
CA ASN A 642 26.89 33.04 37.63
C ASN A 642 28.37 33.40 37.30
N MET A 643 29.24 32.39 37.22
CA MET A 643 30.67 32.51 36.91
C MET A 643 30.93 32.33 35.41
N ILE A 644 30.26 33.14 34.59
CA ILE A 644 30.24 32.97 33.13
C ILE A 644 31.61 33.26 32.50
N GLY A 645 32.36 34.22 33.06
CA GLY A 645 33.73 34.51 32.61
C GLY A 645 34.68 33.31 32.74
N GLU A 646 34.61 32.60 33.87
CA GLU A 646 35.40 31.38 34.12
C GLU A 646 35.00 30.23 33.19
N LEU A 647 33.70 30.08 32.91
CA LEU A 647 33.20 29.11 31.93
C LEU A 647 33.73 29.39 30.53
N VAL A 648 33.75 30.66 30.11
CA VAL A 648 34.29 31.05 28.80
C VAL A 648 35.80 30.79 28.76
N SER A 649 36.55 31.10 29.81
CA SER A 649 37.99 30.78 29.85
C SER A 649 38.23 29.27 29.81
N PHE A 650 37.43 28.47 30.52
CA PHE A 650 37.52 27.02 30.47
C PHE A 650 37.27 26.49 29.06
N TYR A 651 36.24 27.00 28.39
CA TYR A 651 35.96 26.64 27.01
C TYR A 651 37.06 27.10 26.05
N ASP A 652 37.59 28.31 26.20
CA ASP A 652 38.69 28.83 25.37
C ASP A 652 39.99 28.03 25.59
N ASP A 653 40.28 27.58 26.81
CA ASP A 653 41.38 26.65 27.11
C ASP A 653 41.18 25.31 26.40
N MET A 654 39.98 24.73 26.48
CA MET A 654 39.65 23.46 25.80
C MET A 654 39.79 23.58 24.28
N LEU A 655 39.45 24.74 23.72
CA LEU A 655 39.54 25.02 22.29
C LEU A 655 40.98 24.90 21.76
N VAL A 656 41.99 25.11 22.63
CA VAL A 656 43.42 25.02 22.31
C VAL A 656 43.95 23.58 22.47
N VAL A 657 43.41 22.82 23.42
CA VAL A 657 44.03 21.57 23.90
C VAL A 657 43.70 20.32 23.06
N GLY A 658 42.53 20.22 22.39
CA GLY A 658 42.08 18.90 21.91
C GLY A 658 41.26 18.81 20.61
N GLU A 659 40.97 17.55 20.24
CA GLU A 659 39.98 17.17 19.22
C GLU A 659 38.56 17.54 19.70
N LEU A 660 37.82 18.27 18.88
CA LEU A 660 36.52 18.82 19.27
C LEU A 660 35.44 17.75 19.24
N THR A 661 34.89 17.40 20.41
CA THR A 661 33.73 16.51 20.49
C THR A 661 32.46 17.25 20.11
N GLU A 662 31.49 16.54 19.52
CA GLU A 662 30.23 17.16 19.07
C GLU A 662 29.48 17.88 20.20
N ASN A 663 29.50 17.32 21.41
CA ASN A 663 28.84 17.95 22.56
C ASN A 663 29.55 19.26 22.92
N TYR A 664 30.89 19.27 23.01
CA TYR A 664 31.64 20.50 23.23
C TYR A 664 31.25 21.61 22.22
N ILE A 665 31.16 21.26 20.93
CA ILE A 665 30.72 22.19 19.88
C ILE A 665 29.33 22.76 20.20
N GLN A 666 28.37 21.91 20.56
CA GLN A 666 27.01 22.35 20.91
C GLN A 666 27.01 23.32 22.09
N HIS A 667 27.68 22.95 23.20
CA HIS A 667 27.71 23.76 24.42
C HIS A 667 28.44 25.10 24.19
N TYR A 668 29.58 25.08 23.48
CA TYR A 668 30.32 26.29 23.11
C TYR A 668 29.48 27.25 22.26
N LEU A 669 28.82 26.73 21.22
CA LEU A 669 27.98 27.54 20.34
C LEU A 669 26.76 28.09 21.09
N LYS A 670 26.04 27.26 21.85
CA LYS A 670 24.88 27.72 22.65
C LYS A 670 25.25 28.86 23.59
N LEU A 671 26.37 28.72 24.31
CA LEU A 671 26.84 29.76 25.23
C LEU A 671 27.15 31.05 24.47
N ASN A 672 27.97 30.99 23.43
CA ASN A 672 28.46 32.19 22.74
C ASN A 672 27.40 32.86 21.84
N VAL A 673 26.47 32.09 21.27
CA VAL A 673 25.27 32.61 20.61
C VAL A 673 24.40 33.36 21.60
N SER A 674 24.15 32.77 22.78
CA SER A 674 23.38 33.42 23.84
C SER A 674 24.09 34.68 24.35
N ARG A 675 25.42 34.71 24.41
CA ARG A 675 26.21 35.91 24.74
C ARG A 675 26.31 36.93 23.60
N MET A 676 25.81 36.60 22.41
CA MET A 676 25.93 37.41 21.19
C MET A 676 27.39 37.70 20.80
N ASP A 677 28.32 36.80 21.13
CA ASP A 677 29.74 36.95 20.78
C ASP A 677 30.03 36.37 19.39
N ALA A 678 29.81 37.20 18.38
CA ALA A 678 30.03 36.83 16.97
C ALA A 678 31.46 36.37 16.69
N THR A 679 32.46 36.86 17.43
CA THR A 679 33.87 36.53 17.19
C THR A 679 34.20 35.09 17.59
N ARG A 680 33.73 34.67 18.77
CA ARG A 680 33.88 33.28 19.25
C ARG A 680 33.04 32.31 18.44
N VAL A 681 31.81 32.69 18.10
CA VAL A 681 30.94 31.88 17.23
C VAL A 681 31.61 31.64 15.88
N GLY A 682 32.16 32.68 15.24
CA GLY A 682 32.88 32.55 13.96
C GLY A 682 34.07 31.59 14.05
N LYS A 683 34.93 31.73 15.07
CA LYS A 683 36.08 30.83 15.31
C LYS A 683 35.66 29.37 15.47
N MET A 684 34.56 29.12 16.17
CA MET A 684 34.05 27.77 16.38
C MET A 684 33.48 27.16 15.09
N LEU A 685 32.75 27.94 14.29
CA LEU A 685 32.25 27.48 12.98
C LEU A 685 33.39 27.09 12.03
N GLU A 686 34.47 27.88 11.99
CA GLU A 686 35.66 27.56 11.18
C GLU A 686 36.29 26.23 11.60
N LYS A 687 36.49 26.02 12.91
CA LYS A 687 37.03 24.76 13.43
C LYS A 687 36.07 23.57 13.22
N ALA A 688 34.75 23.78 13.35
CA ALA A 688 33.74 22.74 13.18
C ALA A 688 33.64 22.23 11.73
N ASN A 689 33.98 23.04 10.73
CA ASN A 689 33.99 22.62 9.32
C ASN A 689 34.99 21.47 9.02
N GLY A 690 36.01 21.29 9.87
CA GLY A 690 36.95 20.16 9.79
C GLY A 690 36.59 18.95 10.67
N ALA A 691 35.53 19.04 11.48
CA ALA A 691 35.14 17.99 12.42
C ALA A 691 34.16 16.97 11.79
N SER A 692 34.28 15.71 12.20
CA SER A 692 33.34 14.66 11.79
C SER A 692 32.05 14.76 12.61
N ILE A 693 31.04 15.46 12.09
CA ILE A 693 29.77 15.69 12.78
C ILE A 693 28.69 14.71 12.27
N THR A 694 28.07 13.99 13.21
CA THR A 694 27.10 12.93 12.97
C THR A 694 25.74 13.19 13.62
N LYS A 695 25.67 13.90 14.75
CA LYS A 695 24.40 14.15 15.45
C LYS A 695 23.60 15.28 14.79
N PRO A 696 22.29 15.10 14.55
CA PRO A 696 21.46 16.13 13.95
C PRO A 696 21.38 17.40 14.83
N GLU A 697 21.41 17.26 16.15
CA GLU A 697 21.40 18.37 17.10
C GLU A 697 22.60 19.30 16.90
N THR A 698 23.80 18.74 16.66
CA THR A 698 25.02 19.53 16.38
C THR A 698 24.88 20.38 15.12
N TYR A 699 24.31 19.82 14.05
CA TYR A 699 24.02 20.57 12.82
C TYR A 699 23.00 21.69 13.05
N LEU A 700 22.03 21.48 13.94
CA LEU A 700 21.06 22.52 14.27
C LEU A 700 21.75 23.70 14.98
N GLU A 701 22.61 23.43 15.97
CA GLU A 701 23.36 24.47 16.67
C GLU A 701 24.32 25.24 15.74
N LEU A 702 24.99 24.53 14.83
CA LEU A 702 25.81 25.15 13.78
C LEU A 702 25.00 26.09 12.89
N ALA A 703 23.79 25.68 12.53
CA ALA A 703 22.94 26.50 11.69
C ALA A 703 22.40 27.73 12.42
N VAL A 704 22.01 27.59 13.69
CA VAL A 704 21.60 28.72 14.53
C VAL A 704 22.76 29.72 14.67
N ALA A 705 23.96 29.23 14.95
CA ALA A 705 25.17 30.03 14.98
C ALA A 705 25.45 30.76 13.65
N GLY A 706 25.40 30.05 12.51
CA GLY A 706 25.57 30.64 11.19
C GLY A 706 24.49 31.68 10.86
N ARG A 707 23.24 31.45 11.28
CA ARG A 707 22.15 32.42 11.14
C ARG A 707 22.43 33.70 11.92
N GLU A 708 22.95 33.61 13.14
CA GLU A 708 23.30 34.80 13.93
C GLU A 708 24.48 35.59 13.32
N LEU A 709 25.35 34.95 12.54
CA LEU A 709 26.36 35.61 11.69
C LEU A 709 25.82 36.08 10.33
N ASN A 710 24.51 36.00 10.09
CA ASN A 710 23.83 36.35 8.84
C ASN A 710 24.18 35.48 7.62
N MET A 711 24.68 34.26 7.83
CA MET A 711 24.96 33.27 6.79
C MET A 711 23.70 32.43 6.47
N PHE A 712 22.62 33.11 6.02
CA PHE A 712 21.28 32.52 5.98
C PHE A 712 21.12 31.30 5.06
N SER A 713 21.71 31.34 3.86
CA SER A 713 21.61 30.25 2.88
C SER A 713 22.30 28.97 3.38
N GLU A 714 23.48 29.13 3.97
CA GLU A 714 24.27 28.05 4.55
C GLU A 714 23.63 27.50 5.82
N ALA A 715 23.08 28.38 6.67
CA ALA A 715 22.29 27.99 7.82
C ALA A 715 21.07 27.15 7.40
N ALA A 716 20.28 27.61 6.42
CA ALA A 716 19.12 26.85 5.93
C ALA A 716 19.53 25.48 5.37
N ALA A 717 20.61 25.42 4.58
CA ALA A 717 21.15 24.15 4.08
C ALA A 717 21.57 23.21 5.23
N THR A 718 22.20 23.75 6.26
CA THR A 718 22.67 22.98 7.44
C THR A 718 21.49 22.44 8.26
N ILE A 719 20.41 23.21 8.41
CA ILE A 719 19.16 22.73 9.05
C ILE A 719 18.54 21.59 8.24
N LEU A 720 18.51 21.70 6.91
CA LEU A 720 17.97 20.64 6.06
C LEU A 720 18.84 19.37 6.12
N LYS A 721 20.17 19.51 6.23
CA LYS A 721 21.07 18.36 6.50
C LYS A 721 20.73 17.71 7.84
N SER A 722 20.52 18.50 8.89
CA SER A 722 20.07 18.03 10.21
C SER A 722 18.75 17.22 10.10
N MET A 723 17.77 17.71 9.33
CA MET A 723 16.51 17.01 9.07
C MET A 723 16.68 15.68 8.31
N LEU A 724 17.59 15.63 7.33
CA LEU A 724 17.86 14.41 6.57
C LEU A 724 18.55 13.34 7.42
N ILE A 725 19.48 13.76 8.29
CA ILE A 725 20.18 12.87 9.23
C ILE A 725 19.20 12.31 10.27
N SER A 726 18.39 13.17 10.91
CA SER A 726 17.33 12.72 11.83
C SER A 726 16.33 11.79 11.14
N GLY A 727 16.11 12.02 9.84
CA GLY A 727 15.30 11.19 8.95
C GLY A 727 15.86 9.79 8.64
N GLY A 728 17.13 9.52 8.93
CA GLY A 728 17.84 8.30 8.49
C GLY A 728 18.28 8.33 7.03
N TYR A 729 18.25 9.51 6.39
CA TYR A 729 18.64 9.74 5.00
C TYR A 729 19.89 10.63 4.91
N GLY A 730 20.82 10.48 5.85
CA GLY A 730 22.06 11.27 5.91
C GLY A 730 22.88 11.20 4.61
N TRP A 731 22.78 10.12 3.82
CA TRP A 731 23.44 10.02 2.52
C TRP A 731 22.96 11.06 1.48
N LEU A 732 21.76 11.66 1.65
CA LEU A 732 21.24 12.74 0.81
C LEU A 732 21.78 14.13 1.21
N SER A 733 22.44 14.25 2.35
CA SER A 733 22.90 15.54 2.91
C SER A 733 24.12 16.13 2.17
N GLY A 734 24.78 15.34 1.32
CA GLY A 734 25.99 15.75 0.59
C GLY A 734 25.78 16.72 -0.57
N SER A 735 24.53 17.06 -0.91
CA SER A 735 24.21 18.04 -1.96
C SER A 735 24.44 19.47 -1.45
N GLY A 736 25.16 20.29 -2.23
CA GLY A 736 25.25 21.75 -2.00
C GLY A 736 24.03 22.54 -2.45
N SER A 737 23.08 21.92 -3.17
CA SER A 737 21.86 22.59 -3.64
C SER A 737 20.79 22.66 -2.55
N LEU A 738 20.45 23.88 -2.13
CA LEU A 738 19.39 24.15 -1.16
C LEU A 738 18.03 23.59 -1.61
N ALA A 739 17.67 23.79 -2.87
CA ALA A 739 16.39 23.31 -3.43
C ALA A 739 16.27 21.78 -3.40
N PHE A 740 17.38 21.06 -3.61
CA PHE A 740 17.39 19.61 -3.51
C PHE A 740 17.25 19.14 -2.06
N LEU A 741 17.99 19.76 -1.12
CA LEU A 741 17.91 19.44 0.30
C LEU A 741 16.49 19.70 0.83
N GLU A 742 15.86 20.80 0.42
CA GLU A 742 14.46 21.11 0.70
C GLU A 742 13.54 19.99 0.18
N PHE A 743 13.64 19.67 -1.11
CA PHE A 743 12.81 18.63 -1.71
C PHE A 743 12.96 17.29 -0.98
N ALA A 744 14.18 16.89 -0.62
CA ALA A 744 14.44 15.66 0.09
C ALA A 744 13.86 15.68 1.51
N ALA A 745 14.10 16.74 2.28
CA ALA A 745 13.67 16.85 3.68
C ALA A 745 12.14 16.93 3.83
N PHE A 746 11.44 17.66 2.96
CA PHE A 746 9.99 17.82 3.05
C PHE A 746 9.19 16.59 2.60
N ASN A 747 9.81 15.66 1.87
CA ASN A 747 9.16 14.44 1.37
C ASN A 747 9.47 13.18 2.19
N LEU A 748 10.07 13.33 3.38
CA LEU A 748 10.40 12.20 4.25
C LEU A 748 9.14 11.49 4.80
N PRO A 749 9.00 10.16 4.62
CA PRO A 749 7.78 9.43 5.00
C PRO A 749 7.66 9.09 6.50
N ARG A 750 8.72 9.27 7.32
CA ARG A 750 8.82 8.62 8.64
C ARG A 750 8.57 9.45 9.90
N TYR A 751 8.33 10.76 9.84
CA TYR A 751 8.33 11.57 11.06
C TYR A 751 7.17 12.57 11.10
N ARG A 752 6.04 12.12 11.66
CA ARG A 752 4.90 12.99 12.02
C ARG A 752 4.88 13.42 13.48
N HIS A 753 5.70 12.83 14.35
CA HIS A 753 5.60 13.02 15.82
C HIS A 753 6.95 13.19 16.55
N SER A 754 8.05 13.53 15.87
CA SER A 754 9.32 13.80 16.57
C SER A 754 9.41 15.26 16.99
N LEU A 755 9.62 15.53 18.28
CA LEU A 755 9.78 16.88 18.85
C LEU A 755 10.91 17.65 18.16
N LEU A 756 12.03 16.97 17.86
CA LEU A 756 13.18 17.56 17.17
C LEU A 756 12.82 18.05 15.76
N PHE A 757 11.91 17.37 15.06
CA PHE A 757 11.52 17.75 13.71
C PHE A 757 10.74 19.07 13.67
N ASN A 758 9.89 19.32 14.67
CA ASN A 758 9.18 20.60 14.78
C ASN A 758 10.16 21.73 15.11
N LEU A 759 11.13 21.49 16.00
CA LEU A 759 12.18 22.47 16.30
C LEU A 759 13.03 22.79 15.05
N GLN A 760 13.47 21.77 14.31
CA GLN A 760 14.20 21.96 13.05
C GLN A 760 13.39 22.78 12.04
N LEU A 761 12.09 22.53 11.89
CA LEU A 761 11.21 23.30 10.99
C LEU A 761 11.00 24.74 11.48
N LEU A 762 10.92 24.95 12.79
CA LEU A 762 10.80 26.27 13.39
C LEU A 762 12.06 27.10 13.05
N GLU A 763 13.24 26.56 13.34
CA GLU A 763 14.51 27.21 13.05
C GLU A 763 14.69 27.47 11.55
N LEU A 764 14.25 26.54 10.69
CA LEU A 764 14.26 26.73 9.23
C LEU A 764 13.35 27.89 8.81
N GLY A 765 12.14 27.95 9.34
CA GLY A 765 11.18 29.02 9.04
C GLY A 765 11.69 30.38 9.51
N ILE A 766 12.26 30.46 10.71
CA ILE A 766 12.91 31.67 11.23
C ILE A 766 14.06 32.11 10.33
N THR A 767 14.89 31.16 9.87
CA THR A 767 16.01 31.43 8.97
C THR A 767 15.53 31.99 7.62
N TYR A 768 14.49 31.39 7.01
CA TYR A 768 13.90 31.93 5.77
C TYR A 768 13.28 33.31 5.95
N ARG A 769 12.61 33.55 7.09
CA ARG A 769 12.03 34.85 7.40
C ARG A 769 13.12 35.93 7.49
N ARG A 770 14.25 35.63 8.15
CA ARG A 770 15.43 36.52 8.20
C ARG A 770 16.13 36.71 6.86
N MET A 771 16.08 35.71 5.99
CA MET A 771 16.54 35.80 4.61
C MET A 771 15.65 36.69 3.73
N GLY A 772 14.45 37.06 4.20
CA GLY A 772 13.43 37.81 3.45
C GLY A 772 12.49 36.94 2.61
N ASP A 773 12.59 35.61 2.68
CA ASP A 773 11.71 34.68 1.97
C ASP A 773 10.53 34.25 2.82
N ASN A 774 9.50 35.10 2.83
CA ASN A 774 8.27 34.85 3.55
C ASN A 774 7.51 33.61 3.05
N ALA A 775 7.60 33.28 1.76
CA ALA A 775 6.85 32.17 1.19
C ALA A 775 7.38 30.81 1.63
N ARG A 776 8.72 30.66 1.70
CA ARG A 776 9.35 29.45 2.24
C ARG A 776 9.15 29.34 3.76
N ALA A 777 9.25 30.46 4.49
CA ALA A 777 9.00 30.51 5.93
C ALA A 777 7.58 30.02 6.28
N ASP A 778 6.56 30.59 5.64
CA ASP A 778 5.16 30.20 5.84
C ASP A 778 4.91 28.73 5.53
N ARG A 779 5.58 28.18 4.52
CA ARG A 779 5.47 26.75 4.18
C ARG A 779 6.00 25.86 5.30
N ALA A 780 7.12 26.24 5.92
CA ALA A 780 7.68 25.52 7.07
C ALA A 780 6.73 25.59 8.27
N PHE A 781 6.23 26.77 8.64
CA PHE A 781 5.31 26.92 9.78
C PHE A 781 3.98 26.18 9.57
N ARG A 782 3.37 26.26 8.38
CA ARG A 782 2.15 25.47 8.06
C ARG A 782 2.38 23.97 8.19
N ARG A 783 3.61 23.49 7.92
CA ARG A 783 3.96 22.07 8.10
C ARG A 783 4.01 21.69 9.58
N ILE A 784 4.52 22.56 10.44
CA ILE A 784 4.48 22.38 11.90
C ILE A 784 3.03 22.30 12.37
N ILE A 785 2.18 23.28 12.03
CA ILE A 785 0.76 23.31 12.43
C ILE A 785 0.00 22.06 11.96
N LYS A 786 0.29 21.58 10.75
CA LYS A 786 -0.33 20.35 10.22
C LYS A 786 0.06 19.10 11.02
N ASN A 787 1.28 19.03 11.54
CA ASN A 787 1.78 17.88 12.29
C ASN A 787 1.45 17.98 13.79
N SER A 788 1.51 19.19 14.34
CA SER A 788 1.31 19.52 15.74
C SER A 788 0.49 20.81 15.83
N PRO A 789 -0.85 20.70 15.78
CA PRO A 789 -1.75 21.85 15.82
C PRO A 789 -1.61 22.69 17.09
N ASP A 790 -1.09 22.10 18.16
CA ASP A 790 -0.93 22.74 19.48
C ASP A 790 0.43 23.44 19.64
N TYR A 791 1.26 23.53 18.58
CA TYR A 791 2.56 24.19 18.64
C TYR A 791 2.42 25.73 18.59
N ALA A 792 2.43 26.37 19.76
CA ALA A 792 2.02 27.75 19.91
C ALA A 792 2.85 28.76 19.08
N TYR A 793 4.17 28.58 19.02
CA TYR A 793 5.07 29.49 18.28
C TYR A 793 4.84 29.51 16.78
N ALA A 794 4.38 28.39 16.20
CA ALA A 794 4.11 28.35 14.76
C ALA A 794 2.87 29.20 14.41
N HIS A 795 1.87 29.25 15.28
CA HIS A 795 0.71 30.14 15.13
C HIS A 795 1.11 31.61 15.29
N PHE A 796 1.96 31.94 16.27
CA PHE A 796 2.54 33.27 16.43
C PHE A 796 3.24 33.75 15.14
N LEU A 797 4.14 32.93 14.59
CA LEU A 797 4.92 33.27 13.39
C LEU A 797 4.09 33.30 12.09
N MET A 798 2.85 32.79 12.15
CA MET A 798 1.84 32.83 11.09
C MET A 798 0.81 33.96 11.28
N ASN A 799 0.98 34.80 12.31
CA ASN A 799 0.06 35.86 12.72
C ASN A 799 -1.34 35.38 13.16
N ASP A 800 -1.47 34.13 13.61
CA ASP A 800 -2.69 33.61 14.26
C ASP A 800 -2.59 33.82 15.77
N PHE A 801 -2.73 35.08 16.18
CA PHE A 801 -2.45 35.51 17.55
C PHE A 801 -3.46 34.96 18.56
N ASP A 802 -4.73 34.82 18.20
CA ASP A 802 -5.77 34.31 19.10
C ASP A 802 -5.48 32.86 19.50
N ARG A 803 -5.20 31.99 18.51
CA ARG A 803 -4.84 30.60 18.78
C ARG A 803 -3.49 30.48 19.49
N SER A 804 -2.53 31.33 19.12
CA SER A 804 -1.23 31.38 19.79
C SER A 804 -1.35 31.73 21.27
N VAL A 805 -2.19 32.71 21.65
CA VAL A 805 -2.39 33.10 23.06
C VAL A 805 -3.01 31.98 23.86
N GLU A 806 -4.02 31.31 23.30
CA GLU A 806 -4.69 30.18 23.93
C GLU A 806 -3.68 29.06 24.26
N LEU A 807 -2.86 28.69 23.28
CA LEU A 807 -1.87 27.62 23.42
C LEU A 807 -0.72 28.01 24.36
N MET A 808 -0.17 29.22 24.24
CA MET A 808 0.90 29.70 25.13
C MET A 808 0.43 29.84 26.58
N ALA A 809 -0.83 30.23 26.81
CA ALA A 809 -1.41 30.26 28.15
C ALA A 809 -1.53 28.85 28.75
N GLY A 810 -1.81 27.84 27.93
CA GLY A 810 -1.76 26.42 28.30
C GLY A 810 -0.35 25.99 28.72
N GLU A 811 0.68 26.25 27.90
CA GLU A 811 2.08 25.93 28.19
C GLU A 811 2.55 26.55 29.53
N LEU A 812 2.13 27.79 29.82
CA LEU A 812 2.45 28.46 31.08
C LEU A 812 1.76 27.85 32.29
N SER A 813 0.53 27.33 32.12
CA SER A 813 -0.23 26.70 33.21
C SER A 813 0.33 25.34 33.62
N GLU A 814 0.98 24.63 32.68
CA GLU A 814 1.67 23.36 32.93
C GLU A 814 3.10 23.57 33.46
N SER A 815 3.72 24.72 33.15
CA SER A 815 5.03 25.08 33.69
C SER A 815 4.89 25.58 35.13
N ASN A 816 5.49 24.88 36.11
CA ASN A 816 5.53 25.36 37.50
C ASN A 816 6.31 26.69 37.69
N TYR A 817 6.91 27.24 36.63
CA TYR A 817 7.81 28.39 36.65
C TYR A 817 7.71 29.21 35.33
N PRO A 818 6.67 30.04 35.16
CA PRO A 818 6.45 30.83 33.93
C PRO A 818 7.53 31.90 33.64
N TRP A 819 8.42 32.18 34.60
CA TRP A 819 9.55 33.11 34.47
C TRP A 819 10.86 32.44 34.03
N ASN A 820 10.82 31.33 33.30
CA ASN A 820 12.03 30.67 32.80
C ASN A 820 12.21 30.76 31.27
N ASN A 821 11.32 31.45 30.55
CA ASN A 821 11.44 31.58 29.09
C ASN A 821 11.07 32.99 28.61
N ALA A 822 12.04 33.91 28.51
CA ALA A 822 11.79 35.28 28.05
C ALA A 822 11.10 35.34 26.70
N SER A 823 11.49 34.44 25.79
CA SER A 823 10.96 34.42 24.44
C SER A 823 9.45 34.15 24.46
N ILE A 824 8.98 33.28 25.36
CA ILE A 824 7.53 33.07 25.61
C ILE A 824 6.89 34.36 26.14
N VAL A 825 7.51 34.98 27.15
CA VAL A 825 6.97 36.18 27.78
C VAL A 825 6.81 37.33 26.77
N GLU A 826 7.82 37.54 25.91
CA GLU A 826 7.76 38.52 24.83
C GLU A 826 6.72 38.19 23.78
N ALA A 827 6.63 36.92 23.35
CA ALA A 827 5.64 36.50 22.35
C ALA A 827 4.21 36.74 22.85
N ILE A 828 3.90 36.36 24.09
CA ILE A 828 2.57 36.58 24.68
C ILE A 828 2.29 38.06 24.87
N TYR A 829 3.29 38.84 25.32
CA TYR A 829 3.17 40.28 25.45
C TYR A 829 2.74 40.92 24.11
N HIS A 830 3.37 40.51 23.00
CA HIS A 830 3.00 41.00 21.68
C HIS A 830 1.59 40.59 21.25
N CYS A 831 1.19 39.34 21.43
CA CYS A 831 -0.18 38.92 21.12
C CYS A 831 -1.24 39.67 21.95
N LEU A 832 -0.96 39.90 23.25
CA LEU A 832 -1.87 40.62 24.13
C LEU A 832 -1.96 42.12 23.81
N LYS A 833 -0.85 42.70 23.34
CA LYS A 833 -0.80 44.08 22.86
C LYS A 833 -1.73 44.27 21.67
N GLU A 834 -1.76 43.33 20.73
CA GLU A 834 -2.68 43.35 19.58
C GLU A 834 -4.14 43.13 19.98
N THR A 835 -4.42 42.27 20.97
CA THR A 835 -5.78 41.99 21.48
C THR A 835 -6.31 43.01 22.51
N LYS A 836 -5.51 44.00 22.92
CA LYS A 836 -5.85 45.14 23.81
C LYS A 836 -6.28 44.81 25.25
N ASN A 837 -5.90 43.67 25.82
CA ASN A 837 -6.21 43.34 27.23
C ASN A 837 -5.20 43.94 28.23
N LYS A 838 -5.50 45.12 28.76
CA LYS A 838 -4.60 45.91 29.61
C LYS A 838 -4.15 45.21 30.91
N GLN A 839 -5.06 44.57 31.64
CA GLN A 839 -4.73 43.92 32.93
C GLN A 839 -3.83 42.68 32.78
N ARG A 840 -3.97 41.94 31.67
CA ARG A 840 -3.06 40.82 31.39
C ARG A 840 -1.71 41.36 30.90
N LEU A 841 -1.71 42.36 30.03
CA LEU A 841 -0.50 42.98 29.51
C LEU A 841 0.45 43.48 30.63
N ASP A 842 -0.09 44.13 31.66
CA ASP A 842 0.69 44.62 32.80
C ASP A 842 1.34 43.46 33.58
N ARG A 843 0.64 42.33 33.77
CA ARG A 843 1.19 41.13 34.42
C ARG A 843 2.33 40.49 33.62
N TYR A 844 2.17 40.35 32.30
CA TYR A 844 3.25 39.80 31.46
C TYR A 844 4.46 40.74 31.39
N ARG A 845 4.24 42.06 31.49
CA ARG A 845 5.32 43.04 31.62
C ARG A 845 6.11 42.81 32.92
N GLU A 846 5.43 42.62 34.05
CA GLU A 846 6.09 42.31 35.33
C GLU A 846 6.90 41.01 35.25
N TRP A 847 6.37 39.97 34.60
CA TRP A 847 7.10 38.71 34.40
C TRP A 847 8.33 38.90 33.53
N GLY A 848 8.25 39.68 32.45
CA GLY A 848 9.39 39.99 31.60
C GLY A 848 10.48 40.75 32.34
N LEU A 849 10.09 41.69 33.22
CA LEU A 849 11.02 42.40 34.10
C LEU A 849 11.68 41.47 35.11
N HIS A 850 10.93 40.56 35.72
CA HIS A 850 11.47 39.57 36.66
C HIS A 850 12.46 38.63 35.97
N TYR A 851 12.10 38.13 34.77
CA TYR A 851 12.99 37.30 33.96
C TYR A 851 14.29 38.01 33.60
N ALA A 852 14.19 39.25 33.12
CA ALA A 852 15.38 40.02 32.78
C ALA A 852 16.30 40.16 34.01
N ARG A 853 15.75 40.34 35.21
CA ARG A 853 16.55 40.40 36.46
C ARG A 853 17.23 39.07 36.82
N SER A 854 16.65 37.92 36.45
CA SER A 854 17.25 36.61 36.74
C SER A 854 18.37 36.21 35.78
N ILE A 855 18.57 36.95 34.69
CA ILE A 855 19.61 36.69 33.70
C ILE A 855 20.73 37.72 33.80
N SER A 856 21.97 37.24 33.68
CA SER A 856 23.18 38.06 33.61
C SER A 856 23.14 39.02 32.42
N ASP A 857 23.68 40.22 32.60
CA ASP A 857 23.77 41.23 31.53
C ASP A 857 24.67 40.80 30.36
N GLU A 858 25.51 39.77 30.56
CA GLU A 858 26.33 39.17 29.50
C GLU A 858 25.52 38.31 28.50
N PHE A 859 24.29 37.92 28.85
CA PHE A 859 23.43 37.13 27.97
C PHE A 859 22.40 37.99 27.25
N GLY A 860 22.28 37.73 25.95
CA GLY A 860 21.16 38.16 25.12
C GLY A 860 19.93 37.29 25.33
N ILE A 861 18.79 37.83 24.95
CA ILE A 861 17.49 37.18 25.01
C ILE A 861 17.00 36.96 23.58
N PHE A 862 16.54 35.76 23.24
CA PHE A 862 15.97 35.52 21.91
C PHE A 862 14.63 36.24 21.77
N SER A 863 14.55 37.15 20.79
CA SER A 863 13.33 37.90 20.51
C SER A 863 12.57 37.28 19.35
N TYR A 864 11.31 36.92 19.57
CA TYR A 864 10.41 36.49 18.50
C TYR A 864 9.98 37.65 17.59
N LYS A 865 10.06 38.89 18.06
CA LYS A 865 9.82 40.07 17.23
C LYS A 865 10.96 40.26 16.22
N TYR A 866 12.21 40.21 16.68
CA TYR A 866 13.39 40.44 15.85
C TYR A 866 13.98 39.17 15.23
N LEU A 867 13.48 38.00 15.64
CA LEU A 867 13.93 36.68 15.21
C LEU A 867 15.42 36.39 15.48
N LYS A 868 15.99 37.04 16.49
CA LYS A 868 17.40 36.96 16.86
C LYS A 868 17.60 37.20 18.34
N TYR A 869 18.77 36.86 18.85
CA TYR A 869 19.19 37.29 20.18
C TYR A 869 19.42 38.81 20.21
N ILE A 870 18.89 39.45 21.24
CA ILE A 870 19.00 40.88 21.46
C ILE A 870 19.56 41.17 22.86
N PRO A 871 20.22 42.32 23.07
CA PRO A 871 20.66 42.73 24.40
C PRO A 871 19.49 42.83 25.36
N LYS A 872 19.71 42.44 26.62
CA LYS A 872 18.72 42.53 27.70
C LYS A 872 18.07 43.91 27.81
N ASN A 873 18.83 44.98 27.63
CA ASN A 873 18.29 46.35 27.64
C ASN A 873 17.28 46.60 26.51
N LEU A 874 17.52 46.03 25.32
CA LEU A 874 16.58 46.15 24.21
C LEU A 874 15.31 45.33 24.48
N PHE A 875 15.43 44.12 25.03
CA PHE A 875 14.29 43.32 25.47
C PHE A 875 13.44 44.08 26.51
N LEU A 876 14.07 44.71 27.49
CA LEU A 876 13.40 45.55 28.48
C LEU A 876 12.65 46.74 27.83
N ASN A 877 13.22 47.36 26.81
CA ASN A 877 12.56 48.44 26.06
C ASN A 877 11.32 47.94 25.30
N ILE A 878 11.40 46.75 24.68
CA ILE A 878 10.26 46.11 23.98
C ILE A 878 9.12 45.85 24.96
N ILE A 879 9.42 45.19 26.08
CA ILE A 879 8.43 44.83 27.11
C ILE A 879 7.79 46.08 27.74
N ASN A 880 8.55 47.17 27.88
CA ASN A 880 8.02 48.45 28.37
C ASN A 880 7.24 49.25 27.31
N GLY A 881 7.28 48.85 26.04
CA GLY A 881 6.63 49.57 24.94
C GLY A 881 7.40 50.80 24.46
N ASN A 882 8.65 50.95 24.87
CA ASN A 882 9.57 52.06 24.57
C ASN A 882 10.54 51.70 23.42
N ASP A 883 10.09 50.84 22.53
CA ASP A 883 10.93 50.31 21.46
C ASP A 883 11.36 51.43 20.49
N PRO A 884 12.67 51.65 20.30
CA PRO A 884 13.17 52.72 19.42
C PRO A 884 12.83 52.50 17.94
N ASP A 885 12.65 51.26 17.49
CA ASP A 885 12.38 50.90 16.08
C ASP A 885 10.87 50.85 15.76
N ARG A 886 10.07 51.70 16.41
CA ARG A 886 8.59 51.74 16.25
C ARG A 886 8.11 52.31 14.90
N LYS A 887 9.02 52.52 13.93
CA LYS A 887 8.72 53.09 12.61
C LYS A 887 8.30 52.02 11.61
#